data_AF-A0A1C0VEP4-F1
#
_entry.id   AF-A0A1C0VEP4-F1
#
_cell.length_a   1.000
_cell.length_b   1.000
_cell.length_c   1.000
_cell.angle_alpha   90.00
_cell.angle_beta   90.00
_cell.angle_gamma   90.00
#
_symmetry.space_group_name_H-M   'P 1'
#
loop_
_entity.id
_entity.type
_entity.pdbx_description
1 polymer ?
#
loop_
_entity_poly.entity_id
_entity_poly.type
_entity_poly.pdbx_seq_one_letter_code
_entity_poly.pdbx_strand_id
1 'polypeptide(L)'
;MSAAHELVERGFAVEVYELKSIAGGKARSIKVPDSAAPGKQPLPGEHGFRFFPSFYRHVTDTMKRIPYQPPQGGKVRRVFDNLVDTTRLALAQYEDHKNLIILPDRFPQSLGDLILIFQALLQGATADLLPGELEFFAERVFQLLTSCPERRLGEYEKIGWWDYLDAQNKSIAYQNLLARGLTTSLVASRAELASTKTMGDIFLQLLLGIVDPSNSSADRVLNGPTNDVWIDPWLKYLKARGVDYHFSSRLRSIQTERDAQGNTKISGAIVTDLETKVDRFVTGDVYIAALPAEIIAGLISDDLIQGDPTFANLKRLGTSTAWMNGIQYYLNRDVPVTHGHVLYVDSPWALTSISQTKFWPEFPVEQFGDGQVRGIISAIPSNWGYFINPNTDEVGAINGTLGLKIPKPAQICNPEEIKEEVWEQMKRSLKEKGKPLLKDEDLHSWFLDPDIVHNCCDLATNPEKLDEVLNGALPDFFKDLFLWIHHQNREVNLEEIAEYLNVDQSQARLAVNALVAKGFVGPIPLPVPNEKLHLESSPLSQRFHERLGRERLLYKSRIGDPNANVNGEPLLVNLVNTWVLRPEAHTKIPNFFLASDYVRTNTDLATMEGANEAARRAVNAIIDAYQVKAPYCKIWELKEPIVFAVRRWSDYLRYKRGLPWNGKVSPWYLRLFFPFIALWQLINRWFS
;
A
#
# COMPACT_ATOMS: atom_id res chain seq x y z
N MET A 1 1.52 -10.06 13.87
CA MET A 1 1.18 -11.49 13.61
C MET A 1 2.35 -12.30 13.01
N SER A 2 2.99 -11.89 11.91
CA SER A 2 4.10 -12.64 11.28
C SER A 2 5.26 -12.96 12.24
N ALA A 3 5.74 -11.98 13.02
CA ALA A 3 6.83 -12.20 13.96
C ALA A 3 6.42 -13.20 15.06
N ALA A 4 5.22 -13.04 15.62
CA ALA A 4 4.66 -13.97 16.60
C ALA A 4 4.57 -15.40 16.08
N HIS A 5 4.17 -15.59 14.81
CA HIS A 5 4.12 -16.90 14.17
C HIS A 5 5.50 -17.56 14.15
N GLU A 6 6.52 -16.84 13.67
CA GLU A 6 7.87 -17.40 13.55
C GLU A 6 8.54 -17.62 14.91
N LEU A 7 8.29 -16.76 15.89
CA LEU A 7 8.80 -16.89 17.26
C LEU A 7 8.16 -18.08 17.99
N VAL A 8 6.84 -18.20 17.98
CA VAL A 8 6.16 -19.28 18.73
C VAL A 8 6.53 -20.66 18.19
N GLU A 9 6.72 -20.80 16.87
CA GLU A 9 7.20 -22.05 16.26
C GLU A 9 8.65 -22.40 16.63
N ARG A 10 9.40 -21.44 17.16
CA ARG A 10 10.79 -21.60 17.62
C ARG A 10 10.90 -21.67 19.14
N GLY A 11 9.78 -21.79 19.85
CA GLY A 11 9.74 -22.02 21.30
C GLY A 11 9.85 -20.76 22.15
N PHE A 12 9.68 -19.57 21.56
CA PHE A 12 9.60 -18.33 22.34
C PHE A 12 8.21 -18.19 22.97
N ALA A 13 8.16 -17.67 24.20
CA ALA A 13 6.94 -17.10 24.77
C ALA A 13 6.70 -15.73 24.10
N VAL A 14 5.47 -15.48 23.64
CA VAL A 14 5.15 -14.29 22.85
C VAL A 14 3.90 -13.63 23.37
N GLU A 15 4.00 -12.34 23.65
CA GLU A 15 2.87 -11.45 23.91
C GLU A 15 2.72 -10.47 22.73
N VAL A 16 1.49 -10.25 22.28
CA VAL A 16 1.16 -9.28 21.23
C VAL A 16 0.18 -8.26 21.79
N TYR A 17 0.53 -6.99 21.67
CA TYR A 17 -0.32 -5.86 22.06
C TYR A 17 -0.88 -5.19 20.79
N GLU A 18 -2.18 -5.30 20.58
CA GLU A 18 -2.92 -4.79 19.43
C GLU A 18 -3.80 -3.62 19.85
N LEU A 19 -3.72 -2.52 19.12
CA LEU A 19 -4.47 -1.29 19.41
C LEU A 19 -5.98 -1.52 19.29
N LYS A 20 -6.41 -2.28 18.29
CA LYS A 20 -7.83 -2.49 18.00
C LYS A 20 -8.40 -3.66 18.81
N SER A 21 -9.73 -3.74 18.82
CA SER A 21 -10.48 -4.90 19.36
C SER A 21 -10.46 -6.12 18.42
N ILE A 22 -9.82 -6.02 17.26
CA ILE A 22 -9.79 -7.02 16.19
C ILE A 22 -8.38 -7.13 15.60
N ALA A 23 -7.97 -8.34 15.23
CA ALA A 23 -6.67 -8.59 14.60
C ALA A 23 -6.71 -8.30 13.08
N GLY A 24 -5.52 -8.11 12.50
CA GLY A 24 -5.32 -8.01 11.05
C GLY A 24 -4.87 -6.64 10.57
N GLY A 25 -4.81 -5.64 11.45
CA GLY A 25 -4.45 -4.27 11.08
C GLY A 25 -5.31 -3.79 9.91
N LYS A 26 -4.70 -3.14 8.92
CA LYS A 26 -5.39 -2.65 7.71
C LYS A 26 -5.95 -3.76 6.80
N ALA A 27 -5.48 -4.99 6.97
CA ALA A 27 -5.97 -6.14 6.18
C ALA A 27 -7.29 -6.73 6.73
N ARG A 28 -7.77 -6.27 7.89
CA ARG A 28 -8.99 -6.78 8.53
C ARG A 28 -10.25 -6.53 7.69
N SER A 29 -11.18 -7.47 7.76
CA SER A 29 -12.59 -7.26 7.46
C SER A 29 -13.27 -6.52 8.62
N ILE A 30 -14.34 -5.81 8.30
CA ILE A 30 -15.13 -5.03 9.23
C ILE A 30 -16.59 -5.48 9.11
N LYS A 31 -17.31 -5.62 10.22
CA LYS A 31 -18.75 -5.85 10.16
C LYS A 31 -19.43 -4.52 9.88
N VAL A 32 -20.09 -4.38 8.72
CA VAL A 32 -20.76 -3.13 8.36
C VAL A 32 -21.84 -2.80 9.40
N PRO A 33 -21.72 -1.67 10.11
CA PRO A 33 -22.69 -1.29 11.13
C PRO A 33 -24.13 -1.23 10.57
N ASP A 34 -25.10 -1.64 11.38
CA ASP A 34 -26.55 -1.54 11.09
C ASP A 34 -27.02 -2.18 9.77
N SER A 35 -26.21 -3.05 9.17
CA SER A 35 -26.55 -3.70 7.90
C SER A 35 -27.38 -4.97 8.06
N ALA A 36 -27.34 -5.62 9.22
CA ALA A 36 -27.99 -6.90 9.46
C ALA A 36 -29.48 -6.76 9.75
N ALA A 37 -30.34 -7.39 8.94
CA ALA A 37 -31.74 -7.62 9.30
C ALA A 37 -31.84 -8.68 10.44
N PRO A 38 -32.99 -8.75 11.17
CA PRO A 38 -33.18 -9.75 12.22
C PRO A 38 -32.88 -11.19 11.75
N GLY A 39 -31.97 -11.88 12.44
CA GLY A 39 -31.55 -13.25 12.10
C GLY A 39 -30.51 -13.36 10.98
N LYS A 40 -29.97 -12.25 10.49
CA LYS A 40 -28.89 -12.19 9.49
C LYS A 40 -27.57 -11.71 10.10
N GLN A 41 -26.48 -11.89 9.37
CA GLN A 41 -25.16 -11.36 9.72
C GLN A 41 -24.92 -9.98 9.09
N PRO A 42 -24.13 -9.10 9.72
CA PRO A 42 -23.75 -7.82 9.10
C PRO A 42 -22.94 -8.04 7.83
N LEU A 43 -23.18 -7.23 6.79
CA LEU A 43 -22.43 -7.29 5.52
C LEU A 43 -20.90 -7.21 5.77
N PRO A 44 -20.09 -7.90 4.94
CA PRO A 44 -18.65 -7.90 5.08
C PRO A 44 -18.02 -6.62 4.48
N GLY A 45 -17.58 -5.76 5.38
CA GLY A 45 -16.76 -4.57 5.16
C GLY A 45 -15.29 -4.90 4.91
N GLU A 46 -14.61 -4.15 4.04
CA GLU A 46 -13.17 -4.24 3.81
C GLU A 46 -12.61 -2.84 3.54
N HIS A 47 -11.39 -2.59 4.03
CA HIS A 47 -10.60 -1.43 3.62
C HIS A 47 -10.40 -1.37 2.08
N GLY A 48 -10.41 -2.52 1.43
CA GLY A 48 -10.17 -2.69 0.00
C GLY A 48 -9.94 -4.17 -0.30
N PHE A 49 -9.90 -4.56 -1.57
CA PHE A 49 -9.61 -5.95 -1.92
C PHE A 49 -8.18 -6.35 -1.56
N ARG A 50 -7.95 -7.66 -1.41
CA ARG A 50 -6.62 -8.23 -1.15
C ARG A 50 -6.05 -8.83 -2.42
N PHE A 51 -4.83 -8.43 -2.74
CA PHE A 51 -4.10 -8.80 -3.94
C PHE A 51 -2.83 -9.56 -3.54
N PHE A 52 -2.64 -10.77 -4.10
CA PHE A 52 -1.53 -11.67 -3.80
C PHE A 52 -0.78 -12.04 -5.07
N PRO A 53 0.17 -11.19 -5.52
CA PRO A 53 1.06 -11.50 -6.62
C PRO A 53 1.69 -12.89 -6.53
N SER A 54 1.93 -13.50 -7.68
CA SER A 54 2.55 -14.82 -7.78
C SER A 54 3.97 -14.86 -7.19
N PHE A 55 4.67 -13.71 -7.16
CA PHE A 55 5.99 -13.59 -6.56
C PHE A 55 5.97 -13.56 -5.02
N TYR A 56 4.81 -13.42 -4.37
CA TYR A 56 4.72 -13.49 -2.90
C TYR A 56 5.08 -14.88 -2.40
N ARG A 57 6.11 -14.96 -1.56
CA ARG A 57 6.66 -16.21 -1.02
C ARG A 57 6.60 -16.25 0.51
N HIS A 58 6.86 -15.14 1.21
CA HIS A 58 6.91 -15.11 2.66
C HIS A 58 5.50 -15.25 3.29
N VAL A 59 4.53 -14.45 2.83
CA VAL A 59 3.17 -14.53 3.36
C VAL A 59 2.48 -15.83 2.95
N THR A 60 2.70 -16.29 1.72
CA THR A 60 2.09 -17.54 1.23
C THR A 60 2.67 -18.78 1.91
N ASP A 61 3.96 -18.80 2.24
CA ASP A 61 4.58 -19.82 3.10
C ASP A 61 3.96 -19.84 4.52
N THR A 62 3.68 -18.66 5.08
CA THR A 62 2.97 -18.54 6.36
C THR A 62 1.54 -19.09 6.26
N MET A 63 0.79 -18.72 5.23
CA MET A 63 -0.58 -19.21 4.99
C MET A 63 -0.64 -20.73 4.80
N LYS A 64 0.41 -21.36 4.24
CA LYS A 64 0.50 -22.82 4.06
C LYS A 64 0.67 -23.59 5.37
N ARG A 65 1.09 -22.94 6.45
CA ARG A 65 1.25 -23.56 7.78
C ARG A 65 -0.01 -23.47 8.64
N ILE A 66 -0.95 -22.59 8.29
CA ILE A 66 -2.14 -22.31 9.10
C ILE A 66 -3.30 -23.20 8.64
N PRO A 67 -3.89 -24.03 9.54
CA PRO A 67 -5.06 -24.82 9.21
C PRO A 67 -6.30 -23.94 9.09
N TYR A 68 -7.18 -24.29 8.16
CA TYR A 68 -8.48 -23.67 7.93
C TYR A 68 -9.58 -24.74 7.97
N GLN A 69 -10.60 -24.49 8.77
CA GLN A 69 -11.79 -25.33 8.87
C GLN A 69 -12.99 -24.55 8.28
N PRO A 70 -13.58 -25.00 7.17
CA PRO A 70 -14.75 -24.35 6.61
C PRO A 70 -15.93 -24.30 7.61
N PRO A 71 -16.66 -23.17 7.71
CA PRO A 71 -17.79 -23.02 8.64
C PRO A 71 -18.91 -24.05 8.43
N GLN A 72 -19.17 -24.44 7.19
CA GLN A 72 -20.26 -25.36 6.81
C GLN A 72 -19.90 -26.85 7.04
N GLY A 73 -18.75 -27.13 7.65
CA GLY A 73 -18.19 -28.48 7.72
C GLY A 73 -17.47 -28.88 6.42
N GLY A 74 -16.50 -29.79 6.52
CA GLY A 74 -15.70 -30.22 5.38
C GLY A 74 -14.27 -30.58 5.76
N LYS A 75 -13.47 -30.98 4.76
CA LYS A 75 -12.07 -31.34 4.95
C LYS A 75 -11.27 -30.11 5.41
N VAL A 76 -10.47 -30.28 6.47
CA VAL A 76 -9.48 -29.28 6.90
C VAL A 76 -8.55 -28.97 5.73
N ARG A 77 -8.42 -27.69 5.40
CA ARG A 77 -7.52 -27.15 4.38
C ARG A 77 -6.47 -26.27 5.04
N ARG A 78 -5.58 -25.67 4.26
CA ARG A 78 -4.73 -24.56 4.72
C ARG A 78 -5.39 -23.25 4.37
N VAL A 79 -5.06 -22.19 5.09
CA VAL A 79 -5.45 -20.82 4.73
C VAL A 79 -5.00 -20.46 3.31
N PHE A 80 -3.83 -20.97 2.89
CA PHE A 80 -3.36 -20.78 1.52
C PHE A 80 -4.35 -21.29 0.45
N ASP A 81 -5.12 -22.34 0.77
CA ASP A 81 -6.07 -22.95 -0.17
C ASP A 81 -7.34 -22.09 -0.37
N ASN A 82 -7.45 -20.97 0.36
CA ASN A 82 -8.49 -19.95 0.17
C ASN A 82 -8.09 -18.87 -0.85
N LEU A 83 -6.88 -18.94 -1.40
CA LEU A 83 -6.46 -18.08 -2.51
C LEU A 83 -6.97 -18.63 -3.85
N VAL A 84 -7.62 -17.78 -4.63
CA VAL A 84 -8.17 -18.08 -5.95
C VAL A 84 -7.44 -17.25 -6.99
N ASP A 85 -7.02 -17.91 -8.06
CA ASP A 85 -6.36 -17.26 -9.18
C ASP A 85 -7.31 -16.30 -9.90
N THR A 86 -6.81 -15.11 -10.18
CA THR A 86 -7.36 -14.23 -11.21
C THR A 86 -7.05 -14.84 -12.58
N THR A 87 -7.78 -14.43 -13.62
CA THR A 87 -7.49 -14.93 -14.99
C THR A 87 -7.36 -13.82 -16.01
N ARG A 88 -7.81 -12.61 -15.65
CA ARG A 88 -7.91 -11.45 -16.54
C ARG A 88 -7.66 -10.17 -15.76
N LEU A 89 -7.02 -9.22 -16.43
CA LEU A 89 -6.92 -7.83 -16.01
C LEU A 89 -7.77 -6.98 -16.98
N ALA A 90 -8.58 -6.06 -16.47
CA ALA A 90 -9.32 -5.13 -17.30
C ALA A 90 -8.76 -3.70 -17.16
N LEU A 91 -8.51 -3.04 -18.28
CA LEU A 91 -8.24 -1.61 -18.34
C LEU A 91 -9.52 -0.89 -18.77
N ALA A 92 -10.05 -0.07 -17.88
CA ALA A 92 -11.22 0.76 -18.09
C ALA A 92 -10.79 2.20 -18.38
N GLN A 93 -11.43 2.82 -19.38
CA GLN A 93 -11.15 4.19 -19.83
C GLN A 93 -12.44 5.00 -19.78
N TYR A 94 -12.34 6.26 -19.37
CA TYR A 94 -13.43 7.20 -19.31
C TYR A 94 -13.85 7.74 -20.69
N GLU A 95 -12.90 7.97 -21.60
CA GLU A 95 -13.15 8.58 -22.91
C GLU A 95 -14.31 7.92 -23.69
N ASP A 96 -15.13 8.76 -24.33
CA ASP A 96 -16.30 8.29 -25.08
C ASP A 96 -15.91 7.30 -26.18
N HIS A 97 -16.69 6.22 -26.29
CA HIS A 97 -16.54 5.11 -27.23
C HIS A 97 -15.44 4.06 -26.95
N LYS A 98 -14.65 4.18 -25.88
CA LYS A 98 -13.69 3.12 -25.51
C LYS A 98 -14.33 2.02 -24.66
N ASN A 99 -14.20 0.76 -25.09
CA ASN A 99 -14.64 -0.42 -24.33
C ASN A 99 -13.52 -0.88 -23.36
N LEU A 100 -13.88 -1.76 -22.41
CA LEU A 100 -12.91 -2.46 -21.57
C LEU A 100 -11.86 -3.19 -22.42
N ILE A 101 -10.58 -2.93 -22.16
CA ILE A 101 -9.48 -3.73 -22.70
C ILE A 101 -9.23 -4.88 -21.74
N ILE A 102 -9.48 -6.10 -22.18
CA ILE A 102 -9.28 -7.31 -21.37
C ILE A 102 -7.97 -7.96 -21.77
N LEU A 103 -7.05 -8.04 -20.79
CA LEU A 103 -5.76 -8.69 -20.93
C LEU A 103 -5.78 -10.02 -20.15
N PRO A 104 -5.15 -11.08 -20.67
CA PRO A 104 -4.93 -12.29 -19.87
C PRO A 104 -3.94 -11.98 -18.74
N ASP A 105 -4.24 -12.47 -17.54
CA ASP A 105 -3.37 -12.33 -16.36
C ASP A 105 -2.54 -13.61 -16.09
N ARG A 106 -2.34 -14.41 -17.13
CA ARG A 106 -1.66 -15.71 -17.02
C ARG A 106 -0.87 -15.99 -18.28
N PHE A 107 0.08 -16.92 -18.17
CA PHE A 107 0.79 -17.42 -19.34
C PHE A 107 -0.23 -17.92 -20.39
N PRO A 108 -0.08 -17.61 -21.69
CA PRO A 108 -1.05 -18.01 -22.71
C PRO A 108 -1.23 -19.53 -22.74
N GLN A 109 -2.45 -20.01 -22.45
CA GLN A 109 -2.76 -21.45 -22.42
C GLN A 109 -3.59 -21.87 -23.66
N SER A 110 -4.10 -20.91 -24.43
CA SER A 110 -4.95 -21.15 -25.59
C SER A 110 -4.65 -20.22 -26.77
N LEU A 111 -5.09 -20.61 -27.97
CA LEU A 111 -5.05 -19.74 -29.16
C LEU A 111 -5.86 -18.45 -28.96
N GLY A 112 -6.91 -18.49 -28.13
CA GLY A 112 -7.70 -17.30 -27.77
C GLY A 112 -6.92 -16.29 -26.92
N ASP A 113 -6.07 -16.75 -26.00
CA ASP A 113 -5.21 -15.86 -25.19
C ASP A 113 -4.14 -15.18 -26.05
N LEU A 114 -3.57 -15.91 -27.02
CA LEU A 114 -2.63 -15.36 -28.00
C LEU A 114 -3.28 -14.32 -28.92
N ILE A 115 -4.51 -14.56 -29.36
CA ILE A 115 -5.30 -13.60 -30.15
C ILE A 115 -5.62 -12.35 -29.31
N LEU A 116 -5.98 -12.49 -28.03
CA LEU A 116 -6.23 -11.37 -27.12
C LEU A 116 -4.99 -10.50 -26.90
N ILE A 117 -3.82 -11.11 -26.66
CA ILE A 117 -2.55 -10.39 -26.55
C ILE A 117 -2.23 -9.66 -27.86
N PHE A 118 -2.39 -10.35 -28.99
CA PHE A 118 -2.14 -9.81 -30.33
C PHE A 118 -3.11 -8.68 -30.70
N GLN A 119 -4.39 -8.81 -30.35
CA GLN A 119 -5.42 -7.77 -30.55
C GLN A 119 -5.22 -6.58 -29.62
N ALA A 120 -4.89 -6.80 -28.35
CA ALA A 120 -4.56 -5.72 -27.41
C ALA A 120 -3.33 -4.92 -27.88
N LEU A 121 -2.31 -5.61 -28.39
CA LEU A 121 -1.09 -5.01 -28.93
C LEU A 121 -1.27 -4.32 -30.29
N LEU A 122 -2.25 -4.70 -31.14
CA LEU A 122 -2.40 -4.14 -32.49
C LEU A 122 -3.64 -3.25 -32.71
N GLN A 123 -4.70 -3.41 -31.92
CA GLN A 123 -5.97 -2.70 -32.13
C GLN A 123 -6.35 -1.75 -30.98
N GLY A 124 -5.92 -2.03 -29.74
CA GLY A 124 -6.34 -1.27 -28.56
C GLY A 124 -5.31 -0.29 -27.99
N ALA A 125 -4.02 -0.67 -27.97
CA ALA A 125 -2.97 0.16 -27.39
C ALA A 125 -2.19 0.98 -28.44
N THR A 126 -2.05 0.50 -29.68
CA THR A 126 -1.20 1.14 -30.71
C THR A 126 -1.89 2.20 -31.54
N ALA A 127 -3.22 2.28 -31.55
CA ALA A 127 -3.94 3.25 -32.36
C ALA A 127 -3.69 4.70 -31.90
N ASP A 128 -3.49 4.91 -30.59
CA ASP A 128 -3.33 6.23 -29.98
C ASP A 128 -1.88 6.54 -29.54
N LEU A 129 -0.95 5.58 -29.64
CA LEU A 129 0.47 5.77 -29.34
C LEU A 129 1.20 6.37 -30.54
N LEU A 130 2.15 7.28 -30.28
CA LEU A 130 3.02 7.82 -31.33
C LEU A 130 4.09 6.80 -31.74
N PRO A 131 4.56 6.84 -33.00
CA PRO A 131 5.65 5.99 -33.46
C PRO A 131 6.90 6.09 -32.56
N GLY A 132 7.46 4.96 -32.13
CA GLY A 132 8.65 4.91 -31.29
C GLY A 132 8.40 4.89 -29.78
N GLU A 133 7.17 5.20 -29.32
CA GLU A 133 6.87 5.24 -27.88
C GLU A 133 6.91 3.85 -27.23
N LEU A 134 6.40 2.83 -27.92
CA LEU A 134 6.42 1.46 -27.43
C LEU A 134 7.86 0.90 -27.41
N GLU A 135 8.67 1.21 -28.42
CA GLU A 135 10.08 0.84 -28.48
C GLU A 135 10.88 1.50 -27.36
N PHE A 136 10.64 2.78 -27.10
CA PHE A 136 11.25 3.49 -25.97
C PHE A 136 10.89 2.83 -24.64
N PHE A 137 9.61 2.53 -24.43
CA PHE A 137 9.16 1.83 -23.21
C PHE A 137 9.84 0.46 -23.08
N ALA A 138 9.87 -0.34 -24.14
CA ALA A 138 10.53 -1.64 -24.14
C ALA A 138 12.04 -1.53 -23.82
N GLU A 139 12.72 -0.48 -24.30
CA GLU A 139 14.11 -0.20 -23.96
C GLU A 139 14.28 0.09 -22.46
N ARG A 140 13.39 0.88 -21.85
CA ARG A 140 13.40 1.15 -20.40
C ARG A 140 13.18 -0.13 -19.58
N VAL A 141 12.24 -0.98 -19.99
CA VAL A 141 12.04 -2.28 -19.32
C VAL A 141 13.28 -3.17 -19.45
N PHE A 142 13.87 -3.24 -20.63
CA PHE A 142 15.11 -4.00 -20.87
C PHE A 142 16.28 -3.45 -20.06
N GLN A 143 16.37 -2.14 -19.91
CA GLN A 143 17.33 -1.48 -19.03
C GLN A 143 17.18 -1.97 -17.59
N LEU A 144 16.00 -1.89 -17.00
CA LEU A 144 15.76 -2.38 -15.64
C LEU A 144 16.15 -3.85 -15.45
N LEU A 145 15.79 -4.72 -16.39
CA LEU A 145 16.11 -6.16 -16.37
C LEU A 145 17.63 -6.44 -16.39
N THR A 146 18.39 -5.57 -17.05
CA THR A 146 19.81 -5.75 -17.31
C THR A 146 20.72 -4.86 -16.47
N SER A 147 20.16 -3.95 -15.67
CA SER A 147 20.88 -3.14 -14.71
C SER A 147 21.27 -3.94 -13.47
N CYS A 148 22.46 -3.70 -12.95
CA CYS A 148 22.89 -4.33 -11.70
C CYS A 148 22.15 -3.73 -10.48
N PRO A 149 22.00 -4.50 -9.38
CA PRO A 149 21.34 -4.00 -8.17
C PRO A 149 21.94 -2.68 -7.64
N GLU A 150 23.26 -2.53 -7.71
CA GLU A 150 23.95 -1.32 -7.27
C GLU A 150 23.61 -0.09 -8.10
N ARG A 151 23.39 -0.24 -9.42
CA ARG A 151 22.92 0.85 -10.26
C ARG A 151 21.47 1.19 -9.93
N ARG A 152 20.60 0.19 -9.80
CA ARG A 152 19.19 0.44 -9.46
C ARG A 152 19.09 1.19 -8.13
N LEU A 153 19.88 0.80 -7.14
CA LEU A 153 19.95 1.48 -5.84
C LEU A 153 20.64 2.86 -5.90
N GLY A 154 21.76 2.99 -6.62
CA GLY A 154 22.58 4.19 -6.59
C GLY A 154 22.10 5.31 -7.53
N GLU A 155 21.39 4.95 -8.61
CA GLU A 155 20.87 5.87 -9.63
C GLU A 155 19.35 5.85 -9.67
N TYR A 156 18.70 4.70 -9.88
CA TYR A 156 17.26 4.67 -10.19
C TYR A 156 16.37 4.94 -8.97
N GLU A 157 16.86 4.66 -7.77
CA GLU A 157 16.19 5.07 -6.52
C GLU A 157 16.03 6.60 -6.42
N LYS A 158 16.89 7.36 -7.10
CA LYS A 158 16.91 8.83 -7.10
C LYS A 158 16.14 9.45 -8.26
N ILE A 159 15.46 8.64 -9.07
CA ILE A 159 14.71 9.09 -10.25
C ILE A 159 13.24 8.70 -10.07
N GLY A 160 12.34 9.65 -10.31
CA GLY A 160 10.90 9.39 -10.34
C GLY A 160 10.52 8.52 -11.54
N TRP A 161 9.58 7.59 -11.36
CA TRP A 161 9.12 6.69 -12.42
C TRP A 161 8.63 7.44 -13.67
N TRP A 162 7.87 8.52 -13.47
CA TRP A 162 7.39 9.39 -14.54
C TRP A 162 8.51 9.96 -15.40
N ASP A 163 9.59 10.42 -14.77
CA ASP A 163 10.75 11.01 -15.45
C ASP A 163 11.61 9.93 -16.12
N TYR A 164 11.75 8.76 -15.49
CA TYR A 164 12.45 7.62 -16.08
C TYR A 164 11.82 7.15 -17.40
N LEU A 165 10.49 7.22 -17.48
CA LEU A 165 9.72 6.91 -18.68
C LEU A 165 9.53 8.08 -19.64
N ASP A 166 10.11 9.26 -19.37
CA ASP A 166 9.95 10.48 -20.17
C ASP A 166 8.46 10.82 -20.45
N ALA A 167 7.57 10.45 -19.52
CA ALA A 167 6.13 10.37 -19.79
C ALA A 167 5.51 11.73 -20.15
N GLN A 168 6.06 12.84 -19.62
CA GLN A 168 5.60 14.20 -19.92
C GLN A 168 5.70 14.57 -21.41
N ASN A 169 6.70 14.03 -22.10
CA ASN A 169 6.96 14.33 -23.50
C ASN A 169 6.33 13.29 -24.44
N LYS A 170 5.52 12.38 -23.90
CA LYS A 170 4.80 11.34 -24.65
C LYS A 170 3.31 11.66 -24.78
N SER A 171 2.64 10.94 -25.67
CA SER A 171 1.20 10.99 -25.89
C SER A 171 0.39 10.77 -24.60
N ILE A 172 -0.84 11.30 -24.56
CA ILE A 172 -1.76 11.04 -23.44
C ILE A 172 -2.03 9.53 -23.30
N ALA A 173 -2.10 8.80 -24.42
CA ALA A 173 -2.23 7.35 -24.40
C ALA A 173 -1.05 6.65 -23.73
N TYR A 174 0.20 7.06 -24.02
CA TYR A 174 1.39 6.55 -23.33
C TYR A 174 1.34 6.85 -21.84
N GLN A 175 1.01 8.09 -21.48
CA GLN A 175 0.90 8.53 -20.10
C GLN A 175 -0.13 7.69 -19.34
N ASN A 176 -1.32 7.48 -19.90
CA ASN A 176 -2.39 6.75 -19.24
C ASN A 176 -2.15 5.24 -19.20
N LEU A 177 -1.68 4.63 -20.30
CA LEU A 177 -1.54 3.17 -20.39
C LEU A 177 -0.21 2.66 -19.80
N LEU A 178 0.92 3.26 -20.19
CA LEU A 178 2.26 2.75 -19.90
C LEU A 178 2.91 3.41 -18.68
N ALA A 179 2.60 4.69 -18.40
CA ALA A 179 3.12 5.36 -17.22
C ALA A 179 2.22 5.16 -15.99
N ARG A 180 0.94 5.61 -16.06
CA ARG A 180 -0.03 5.52 -14.96
C ARG A 180 -0.67 4.15 -14.82
N GLY A 181 -1.15 3.56 -15.91
CA GLY A 181 -1.90 2.30 -15.88
C GLY A 181 -1.10 1.18 -15.21
N LEU A 182 0.19 1.08 -15.53
CA LEU A 182 1.09 0.09 -14.93
C LEU A 182 1.41 0.39 -13.46
N THR A 183 1.68 1.65 -13.09
CA THR A 183 1.99 2.00 -11.67
C THR A 183 0.77 1.89 -10.76
N THR A 184 -0.40 2.26 -11.26
CA THR A 184 -1.70 2.14 -10.58
C THR A 184 -2.05 0.68 -10.35
N SER A 185 -1.72 -0.21 -11.31
CA SER A 185 -1.93 -1.68 -11.19
C SER A 185 -1.14 -2.33 -10.06
N LEU A 186 0.05 -1.80 -9.76
CA LEU A 186 1.03 -2.50 -8.94
C LEU A 186 0.79 -2.27 -7.45
N VAL A 187 0.37 -1.06 -7.07
CA VAL A 187 0.50 -0.56 -5.68
C VAL A 187 -0.35 0.67 -5.36
N ALA A 188 -1.25 1.10 -6.25
CA ALA A 188 -1.97 2.36 -6.05
C ALA A 188 -1.01 3.57 -5.82
N SER A 189 0.21 3.47 -6.35
CA SER A 189 1.25 4.48 -6.21
C SER A 189 1.09 5.54 -7.28
N ARG A 190 1.33 6.79 -6.89
CA ARG A 190 1.33 7.94 -7.80
C ARG A 190 2.59 7.90 -8.65
N ALA A 191 2.43 7.68 -9.96
CA ALA A 191 3.52 7.53 -10.92
C ALA A 191 4.53 8.69 -10.86
N GLU A 192 4.02 9.89 -10.57
CA GLU A 192 4.75 11.16 -10.51
C GLU A 192 5.67 11.26 -9.30
N LEU A 193 5.45 10.46 -8.25
CA LEU A 193 6.19 10.55 -6.98
C LEU A 193 7.02 9.29 -6.66
N ALA A 194 6.77 8.19 -7.38
CA ALA A 194 7.30 6.89 -7.04
C ALA A 194 8.76 6.71 -7.47
N SER A 195 9.56 6.04 -6.63
CA SER A 195 10.93 5.62 -6.98
C SER A 195 10.94 4.65 -8.17
N THR A 196 11.80 4.91 -9.16
CA THR A 196 11.99 4.01 -10.31
C THR A 196 12.54 2.65 -9.89
N LYS A 197 13.42 2.60 -8.88
CA LYS A 197 13.95 1.33 -8.37
C LYS A 197 12.83 0.47 -7.82
N THR A 198 12.03 1.02 -6.91
CA THR A 198 10.95 0.26 -6.25
C THR A 198 9.90 -0.17 -7.26
N MET A 199 9.38 0.78 -8.05
CA MET A 199 8.33 0.50 -9.02
C MET A 199 8.80 -0.42 -10.14
N GLY A 200 10.02 -0.21 -10.64
CA GLY A 200 10.62 -1.03 -11.67
C GLY A 200 10.81 -2.48 -11.21
N ASP A 201 11.37 -2.70 -10.02
CA ASP A 201 11.59 -4.05 -9.50
C ASP A 201 10.26 -4.81 -9.35
N ILE A 202 9.23 -4.20 -8.76
CA ILE A 202 7.90 -4.81 -8.60
C ILE A 202 7.20 -5.04 -9.94
N PHE A 203 7.30 -4.09 -10.88
CA PHE A 203 6.79 -4.24 -12.24
C PHE A 203 7.43 -5.45 -12.95
N LEU A 204 8.75 -5.60 -12.85
CA LEU A 204 9.45 -6.75 -13.42
C LEU A 204 8.98 -8.07 -12.80
N GLN A 205 8.73 -8.12 -11.49
CA GLN A 205 8.21 -9.33 -10.86
C GLN A 205 6.82 -9.71 -11.36
N LEU A 206 5.91 -8.75 -11.57
CA LEU A 206 4.60 -9.05 -12.17
C LEU A 206 4.73 -9.54 -13.61
N LEU A 207 5.55 -8.88 -14.43
CA LEU A 207 5.80 -9.33 -15.81
C LEU A 207 6.35 -10.75 -15.85
N LEU A 208 7.34 -11.04 -15.00
CA LEU A 208 7.89 -12.39 -14.85
C LEU A 208 6.83 -13.38 -14.37
N GLY A 209 5.92 -12.95 -13.50
CA GLY A 209 4.77 -13.73 -13.04
C GLY A 209 3.85 -14.19 -14.18
N ILE A 210 3.53 -13.29 -15.11
CA ILE A 210 2.69 -13.56 -16.29
C ILE A 210 3.38 -14.52 -17.26
N VAL A 211 4.69 -14.36 -17.48
CA VAL A 211 5.44 -15.15 -18.47
C VAL A 211 6.04 -16.45 -17.93
N ASP A 212 5.93 -16.72 -16.63
CA ASP A 212 6.40 -17.95 -16.00
C ASP A 212 5.38 -19.08 -16.19
N PRO A 213 5.68 -20.12 -17.00
CA PRO A 213 4.75 -21.20 -17.29
C PRO A 213 4.48 -22.11 -16.09
N SER A 214 5.26 -21.98 -15.00
CA SER A 214 5.01 -22.71 -13.74
C SER A 214 3.95 -22.04 -12.86
N ASN A 215 3.57 -20.80 -13.18
CA ASN A 215 2.50 -20.09 -12.50
C ASN A 215 1.16 -20.36 -13.18
N SER A 216 0.12 -20.57 -12.38
CA SER A 216 -1.27 -20.66 -12.86
C SER A 216 -1.88 -19.28 -13.19
N SER A 217 -1.48 -18.25 -12.45
CA SER A 217 -1.83 -16.83 -12.66
C SER A 217 -0.71 -15.90 -12.16
N ALA A 218 -0.69 -14.66 -12.64
CA ALA A 218 0.20 -13.61 -12.13
C ALA A 218 -0.24 -13.09 -10.76
N ASP A 219 -1.51 -13.21 -10.40
CA ASP A 219 -2.01 -12.85 -9.08
C ASP A 219 -3.19 -13.72 -8.57
N ARG A 220 -3.56 -13.49 -7.30
CA ARG A 220 -4.61 -14.21 -6.55
C ARG A 220 -5.35 -13.27 -5.62
N VAL A 221 -6.58 -13.65 -5.28
CA VAL A 221 -7.46 -12.99 -4.30
C VAL A 221 -8.02 -14.01 -3.31
N LEU A 222 -8.64 -13.56 -2.21
CA LEU A 222 -9.28 -14.46 -1.23
C LEU A 222 -10.69 -14.86 -1.67
N ASN A 223 -11.08 -16.09 -1.31
CA ASN A 223 -12.41 -16.67 -1.60
C ASN A 223 -13.50 -16.36 -0.57
N GLY A 224 -13.28 -15.36 0.29
CA GLY A 224 -14.25 -14.86 1.25
C GLY A 224 -13.72 -13.61 1.97
N PRO A 225 -14.47 -13.08 2.95
CA PRO A 225 -14.00 -11.98 3.79
C PRO A 225 -12.66 -12.30 4.44
N THR A 226 -11.74 -11.34 4.43
CA THR A 226 -10.35 -11.52 4.85
C THR A 226 -10.20 -12.13 6.25
N ASN A 227 -11.00 -11.72 7.24
CA ASN A 227 -10.95 -12.31 8.57
C ASN A 227 -11.39 -13.76 8.59
N ASP A 228 -12.53 -14.06 7.96
CA ASP A 228 -13.14 -15.38 7.96
C ASP A 228 -12.20 -16.45 7.37
N VAL A 229 -11.54 -16.13 6.26
CA VAL A 229 -10.75 -17.10 5.49
C VAL A 229 -9.25 -17.05 5.76
N TRP A 230 -8.75 -16.03 6.47
CA TRP A 230 -7.32 -15.88 6.76
C TRP A 230 -7.00 -15.42 8.19
N ILE A 231 -7.42 -14.22 8.61
CA ILE A 231 -6.89 -13.60 9.83
C ILE A 231 -7.38 -14.31 11.09
N ASP A 232 -8.66 -14.66 11.19
CA ASP A 232 -9.20 -15.34 12.38
C ASP A 232 -8.65 -16.77 12.52
N PRO A 233 -8.56 -17.58 11.43
CA PRO A 233 -7.81 -18.84 11.47
C PRO A 233 -6.36 -18.68 11.92
N TRP A 234 -5.68 -17.61 11.50
CA TRP A 234 -4.30 -17.33 11.91
C TRP A 234 -4.22 -16.94 13.40
N LEU A 235 -5.10 -16.06 13.88
CA LEU A 235 -5.17 -15.70 15.29
C LEU A 235 -5.44 -16.94 16.16
N LYS A 236 -6.39 -17.79 15.74
CA LYS A 236 -6.68 -19.07 16.41
C LYS A 236 -5.45 -19.97 16.45
N TYR A 237 -4.71 -20.06 15.36
CA TYR A 237 -3.45 -20.83 15.29
C TYR A 237 -2.39 -20.33 16.28
N LEU A 238 -2.22 -19.01 16.38
CA LEU A 238 -1.28 -18.38 17.31
C LEU A 238 -1.67 -18.63 18.77
N LYS A 239 -2.94 -18.37 19.12
CA LYS A 239 -3.46 -18.59 20.48
C LYS A 239 -3.37 -20.06 20.90
N ALA A 240 -3.68 -20.99 19.99
CA ALA A 240 -3.57 -22.43 20.25
C ALA A 240 -2.12 -22.90 20.52
N ARG A 241 -1.12 -22.09 20.17
CA ARG A 241 0.31 -22.34 20.44
C ARG A 241 0.85 -21.57 21.64
N GLY A 242 -0.01 -20.85 22.36
CA GLY A 242 0.37 -20.12 23.57
C GLY A 242 0.86 -18.69 23.33
N VAL A 243 0.60 -18.10 22.16
CA VAL A 243 0.77 -16.65 22.01
C VAL A 243 -0.32 -15.95 22.83
N ASP A 244 0.09 -15.11 23.78
CA ASP A 244 -0.84 -14.21 24.47
C ASP A 244 -1.10 -12.99 23.59
N TYR A 245 -2.38 -12.66 23.40
CA TYR A 245 -2.79 -11.65 22.43
C TYR A 245 -3.77 -10.69 23.11
N HIS A 246 -3.27 -9.51 23.44
CA HIS A 246 -3.99 -8.43 24.10
C HIS A 246 -4.56 -7.47 23.07
N PHE A 247 -5.88 -7.36 23.03
CA PHE A 247 -6.60 -6.38 22.20
C PHE A 247 -6.78 -5.07 22.96
N SER A 248 -7.27 -4.05 22.27
CA SER A 248 -7.61 -2.75 22.86
C SER A 248 -6.43 -2.16 23.65
N SER A 249 -5.21 -2.41 23.21
CA SER A 249 -3.96 -2.15 23.94
C SER A 249 -3.11 -1.11 23.22
N ARG A 250 -3.12 0.12 23.71
CA ARG A 250 -2.40 1.25 23.10
C ARG A 250 -1.01 1.41 23.70
N LEU A 251 0.03 1.29 22.88
CA LEU A 251 1.40 1.64 23.28
C LEU A 251 1.51 3.16 23.47
N ARG A 252 1.92 3.58 24.67
CA ARG A 252 2.11 4.99 25.06
C ARG A 252 3.58 5.40 24.95
N SER A 253 4.48 4.56 25.43
CA SER A 253 5.92 4.85 25.41
C SER A 253 6.77 3.59 25.48
N ILE A 254 7.98 3.69 24.92
CA ILE A 254 9.04 2.69 25.02
C ILE A 254 10.02 3.18 26.08
N GLN A 255 10.23 2.37 27.11
CA GLN A 255 11.03 2.74 28.27
C GLN A 255 12.45 2.21 28.10
N THR A 256 13.43 3.08 28.34
CA THR A 256 14.85 2.78 28.14
C THR A 256 15.63 2.91 29.44
N GLU A 257 16.66 2.09 29.58
CA GLU A 257 17.66 2.16 30.64
C GLU A 257 19.07 2.11 30.04
N ARG A 258 20.08 2.31 30.89
CA ARG A 258 21.49 2.09 30.53
C ARG A 258 21.93 0.74 31.10
N ASP A 259 22.51 -0.10 30.25
CA ASP A 259 23.11 -1.35 30.70
C ASP A 259 24.40 -1.11 31.50
N ALA A 260 25.01 -2.18 32.01
CA ALA A 260 26.26 -2.09 32.79
C ALA A 260 27.45 -1.51 32.00
N GLN A 261 27.36 -1.46 30.67
CA GLN A 261 28.35 -0.91 29.76
C GLN A 261 27.99 0.51 29.30
N GLY A 262 26.87 1.07 29.76
CA GLY A 262 26.37 2.40 29.40
C GLY A 262 25.59 2.46 28.09
N ASN A 263 25.32 1.32 27.43
CA ASN A 263 24.52 1.30 26.20
C ASN A 263 23.03 1.41 26.52
N THR A 264 22.28 2.02 25.61
CA THR A 264 20.81 2.04 25.69
C THR A 264 20.27 0.62 25.57
N LYS A 265 19.35 0.25 26.45
CA LYS A 265 18.58 -0.99 26.43
C LYS A 265 17.10 -0.69 26.70
N ILE A 266 16.20 -1.46 26.11
CA ILE A 266 14.76 -1.35 26.44
C ILE A 266 14.51 -2.06 27.77
N SER A 267 13.92 -1.34 28.73
CA SER A 267 13.54 -1.86 30.05
C SER A 267 12.07 -2.30 30.12
N GLY A 268 11.22 -1.74 29.25
CA GLY A 268 9.80 -2.04 29.21
C GLY A 268 9.04 -1.16 28.22
N ALA A 269 7.71 -1.26 28.26
CA ALA A 269 6.81 -0.37 27.56
C ALA A 269 5.61 -0.02 28.46
N ILE A 270 5.04 1.17 28.28
CA ILE A 270 3.77 1.54 28.90
C ILE A 270 2.66 1.31 27.89
N VAL A 271 1.70 0.48 28.25
CA VAL A 271 0.54 0.14 27.41
C VAL A 271 -0.74 0.48 28.18
N THR A 272 -1.63 1.24 27.56
CA THR A 272 -2.96 1.54 28.10
C THR A 272 -3.96 0.54 27.56
N ASP A 273 -4.69 -0.12 28.47
CA ASP A 273 -5.91 -0.84 28.14
C ASP A 273 -7.02 0.19 27.85
N LEU A 274 -7.50 0.28 26.62
CA LEU A 274 -8.47 1.27 26.17
C LEU A 274 -9.87 1.02 26.72
N GLU A 275 -10.18 -0.20 27.16
CA GLU A 275 -11.47 -0.53 27.78
C GLU A 275 -11.47 -0.11 29.25
N THR A 276 -10.43 -0.48 30.00
CA THR A 276 -10.34 -0.13 31.43
C THR A 276 -9.74 1.25 31.67
N LYS A 277 -9.10 1.86 30.67
CA LYS A 277 -8.32 3.12 30.76
C LYS A 277 -7.18 3.05 31.78
N VAL A 278 -6.57 1.88 31.93
CA VAL A 278 -5.50 1.63 32.91
C VAL A 278 -4.18 1.39 32.19
N ASP A 279 -3.16 2.11 32.62
CA ASP A 279 -1.79 1.90 32.18
C ASP A 279 -1.16 0.68 32.85
N ARG A 280 -0.42 -0.10 32.07
CA ARG A 280 0.38 -1.23 32.53
C ARG A 280 1.81 -1.07 32.03
N PHE A 281 2.76 -1.35 32.91
CA PHE A 281 4.15 -1.49 32.55
C PHE A 281 4.43 -2.94 32.16
N VAL A 282 4.78 -3.16 30.89
CA VAL A 282 5.00 -4.49 30.33
C VAL A 282 6.48 -4.71 30.09
N THR A 283 6.95 -5.92 30.40
CA THR A 283 8.37 -6.29 30.34
C THR A 283 8.58 -7.57 29.56
N GLY A 284 9.69 -7.66 28.84
CA GLY A 284 10.16 -8.86 28.17
C GLY A 284 11.67 -8.83 27.96
N ASP A 285 12.23 -9.98 27.58
CA ASP A 285 13.66 -10.09 27.26
C ASP A 285 13.98 -9.43 25.92
N VAL A 286 13.02 -9.42 25.00
CA VAL A 286 13.12 -8.96 23.61
C VAL A 286 11.88 -8.14 23.25
N TYR A 287 12.07 -7.02 22.58
CA TYR A 287 10.99 -6.15 22.12
C TYR A 287 11.02 -6.03 20.59
N ILE A 288 9.86 -6.18 19.95
CA ILE A 288 9.69 -6.00 18.51
C ILE A 288 8.69 -4.87 18.27
N ALA A 289 9.12 -3.80 17.58
CA ALA A 289 8.21 -2.79 17.07
C ALA A 289 7.67 -3.21 15.69
N ALA A 290 6.39 -3.58 15.67
CA ALA A 290 5.61 -3.86 14.46
C ALA A 290 4.51 -2.79 14.30
N LEU A 291 4.94 -1.53 14.21
CA LEU A 291 4.07 -0.35 14.21
C LEU A 291 4.10 0.34 12.84
N PRO A 292 3.06 1.09 12.44
CA PRO A 292 3.14 1.97 11.26
C PRO A 292 4.23 3.03 11.41
N ALA A 293 4.80 3.49 10.29
CA ALA A 293 5.93 4.44 10.27
C ALA A 293 5.60 5.75 11.00
N GLU A 294 4.40 6.27 10.81
CA GLU A 294 3.94 7.52 11.40
C GLU A 294 3.58 7.38 12.89
N ILE A 295 3.29 6.15 13.36
CA ILE A 295 3.09 5.87 14.78
C ILE A 295 4.44 5.77 15.49
N ILE A 296 5.38 4.97 14.97
CA ILE A 296 6.71 4.85 15.61
C ILE A 296 7.47 6.17 15.61
N ALA A 297 7.30 7.02 14.59
CA ALA A 297 7.88 8.35 14.55
C ALA A 297 7.54 9.21 15.78
N GLY A 298 6.31 9.10 16.31
CA GLY A 298 5.87 9.81 17.51
C GLY A 298 6.27 9.14 18.83
N LEU A 299 6.82 7.92 18.78
CA LEU A 299 7.27 7.16 19.96
C LEU A 299 8.81 7.19 20.12
N ILE A 300 9.54 7.72 19.14
CA ILE A 300 11.00 7.81 19.18
C ILE A 300 11.44 8.94 20.12
N SER A 301 11.97 8.54 21.29
CA SER A 301 12.63 9.42 22.26
C SER A 301 14.08 9.71 21.88
N ASP A 302 14.68 10.69 22.55
CA ASP A 302 16.10 11.02 22.37
C ASP A 302 17.01 9.87 22.85
N ASP A 303 16.61 9.12 23.87
CA ASP A 303 17.36 7.93 24.33
C ASP A 303 17.42 6.83 23.26
N LEU A 304 16.33 6.64 22.51
CA LEU A 304 16.31 5.71 21.38
C LEU A 304 17.25 6.20 20.27
N ILE A 305 17.23 7.50 19.94
CA ILE A 305 18.14 8.08 18.94
C ILE A 305 19.61 7.96 19.38
N GLN A 306 19.90 8.14 20.67
CA GLN A 306 21.25 7.93 21.20
C GLN A 306 21.68 6.47 21.13
N GLY A 307 20.76 5.53 21.39
CA GLY A 307 21.01 4.10 21.25
C GLY A 307 21.24 3.67 19.80
N ASP A 308 20.45 4.21 18.87
CA ASP A 308 20.62 4.02 17.43
C ASP A 308 20.26 5.29 16.65
N PRO A 309 21.27 6.03 16.12
CA PRO A 309 21.03 7.27 15.38
C PRO A 309 20.14 7.11 14.13
N THR A 310 19.93 5.89 13.62
CA THR A 310 19.04 5.65 12.49
C THR A 310 17.57 5.94 12.82
N PHE A 311 17.17 5.96 14.10
CA PHE A 311 15.82 6.36 14.52
C PHE A 311 15.48 7.81 14.15
N ALA A 312 16.47 8.70 14.01
CA ALA A 312 16.21 10.05 13.51
C ALA A 312 15.64 10.04 12.09
N ASN A 313 16.03 9.08 11.25
CA ASN A 313 15.48 8.93 9.90
C ASN A 313 14.02 8.47 9.90
N LEU A 314 13.62 7.68 10.90
CA LEU A 314 12.23 7.22 11.02
C LEU A 314 11.27 8.37 11.35
N LYS A 315 11.69 9.38 12.12
CA LYS A 315 10.89 10.60 12.33
C LYS A 315 10.55 11.29 11.01
N ARG A 316 11.52 11.33 10.09
CA ARG A 316 11.33 11.88 8.74
C ARG A 316 10.50 10.97 7.85
N LEU A 317 10.76 9.66 7.89
CA LEU A 317 10.01 8.68 7.09
C LEU A 317 8.53 8.61 7.52
N GLY A 318 8.20 8.90 8.78
CA GLY A 318 6.83 8.95 9.27
C GLY A 318 5.91 9.94 8.55
N THR A 319 6.46 10.93 7.84
CA THR A 319 5.67 11.85 6.99
C THR A 319 5.47 11.32 5.56
N SER A 320 6.13 10.23 5.19
CA SER A 320 6.07 9.61 3.86
C SER A 320 4.84 8.71 3.72
N THR A 321 3.66 9.23 4.01
CA THR A 321 2.42 8.46 3.93
C THR A 321 1.45 9.07 2.91
N ALA A 322 0.57 8.22 2.38
CA ALA A 322 -0.52 8.64 1.50
C ALA A 322 -1.83 7.94 1.89
N TRP A 323 -2.93 8.58 1.51
CA TRP A 323 -4.25 8.01 1.71
C TRP A 323 -4.60 7.13 0.52
N MET A 324 -5.07 5.95 0.87
CA MET A 324 -5.58 4.94 -0.03
C MET A 324 -6.56 4.18 0.84
N ASN A 325 -7.86 4.44 0.64
CA ASN A 325 -8.93 3.89 1.45
C ASN A 325 -10.09 3.50 0.52
N GLY A 326 -10.61 2.29 0.70
CA GLY A 326 -11.60 1.73 -0.18
C GLY A 326 -13.03 2.00 0.25
N ILE A 327 -13.91 1.72 -0.70
CA ILE A 327 -15.36 1.74 -0.55
C ILE A 327 -15.92 0.46 -1.19
N GLN A 328 -16.83 -0.19 -0.49
CA GLN A 328 -17.59 -1.32 -1.02
C GLN A 328 -18.97 -0.88 -1.46
N TYR A 329 -19.39 -1.39 -2.61
CA TYR A 329 -20.73 -1.25 -3.14
C TYR A 329 -21.42 -2.61 -3.12
N TYR A 330 -22.56 -2.68 -2.46
CA TYR A 330 -23.43 -3.84 -2.41
C TYR A 330 -24.54 -3.65 -3.44
N LEU A 331 -24.79 -4.68 -4.24
CA LEU A 331 -25.66 -4.58 -5.41
C LEU A 331 -26.83 -5.56 -5.32
N ASN A 332 -28.00 -5.15 -5.79
CA ASN A 332 -29.21 -5.97 -5.91
C ASN A 332 -29.08 -7.06 -7.00
N ARG A 333 -28.12 -6.89 -7.90
CA ARG A 333 -27.78 -7.80 -9.00
C ARG A 333 -26.27 -8.00 -9.04
N ASP A 334 -25.82 -9.21 -9.33
CA ASP A 334 -24.39 -9.42 -9.60
C ASP A 334 -23.97 -8.75 -10.92
N VAL A 335 -22.89 -7.98 -10.89
CA VAL A 335 -22.30 -7.31 -12.06
C VAL A 335 -20.86 -7.78 -12.21
N PRO A 336 -20.65 -8.93 -12.85
CA PRO A 336 -19.32 -9.45 -13.01
C PRO A 336 -18.60 -8.77 -14.18
N VAL A 337 -17.74 -7.81 -13.86
CA VAL A 337 -16.97 -7.03 -14.86
C VAL A 337 -15.93 -7.89 -15.57
N THR A 338 -15.01 -8.50 -14.80
CA THR A 338 -13.97 -9.42 -15.28
C THR A 338 -13.59 -10.38 -14.15
N HIS A 339 -12.97 -11.52 -14.47
CA HIS A 339 -12.40 -12.42 -13.46
C HIS A 339 -11.00 -11.95 -13.08
N GLY A 340 -10.95 -10.82 -12.37
CA GLY A 340 -9.74 -10.21 -11.84
C GLY A 340 -9.91 -8.71 -11.65
N HIS A 341 -8.80 -7.98 -11.59
CA HIS A 341 -8.79 -6.56 -11.27
C HIS A 341 -9.23 -5.68 -12.44
N VAL A 342 -9.82 -4.54 -12.12
CA VAL A 342 -10.12 -3.46 -13.07
C VAL A 342 -9.30 -2.24 -12.68
N LEU A 343 -8.58 -1.69 -13.65
CA LEU A 343 -7.80 -0.47 -13.52
C LEU A 343 -8.45 0.65 -14.31
N TYR A 344 -8.71 1.78 -13.67
CA TYR A 344 -9.35 2.92 -14.31
C TYR A 344 -8.26 3.92 -14.70
N VAL A 345 -7.67 3.72 -15.87
CA VAL A 345 -6.36 4.29 -16.25
C VAL A 345 -6.33 5.82 -16.37
N ASP A 346 -7.49 6.44 -16.52
CA ASP A 346 -7.70 7.88 -16.66
C ASP A 346 -8.64 8.46 -15.60
N SER A 347 -8.95 7.68 -14.55
CA SER A 347 -9.79 8.17 -13.45
C SER A 347 -9.03 9.19 -12.58
N PRO A 348 -9.64 10.34 -12.23
CA PRO A 348 -8.95 11.38 -11.46
C PRO A 348 -8.55 10.92 -10.05
N TRP A 349 -9.28 9.97 -9.48
CA TRP A 349 -8.97 9.42 -8.15
C TRP A 349 -8.12 8.13 -8.20
N ALA A 350 -7.58 7.79 -9.37
CA ALA A 350 -6.75 6.60 -9.61
C ALA A 350 -7.41 5.31 -9.08
N LEU A 351 -8.65 5.08 -9.52
CA LEU A 351 -9.47 3.98 -9.05
C LEU A 351 -8.91 2.63 -9.49
N THR A 352 -9.08 1.66 -8.62
CA THR A 352 -9.01 0.23 -8.93
C THR A 352 -10.22 -0.47 -8.33
N SER A 353 -10.69 -1.56 -8.92
CA SER A 353 -11.81 -2.32 -8.34
C SER A 353 -11.76 -3.82 -8.66
N ILE A 354 -12.50 -4.60 -7.88
CA ILE A 354 -12.79 -6.00 -8.18
C ILE A 354 -14.25 -6.34 -7.85
N SER A 355 -14.88 -7.16 -8.69
CA SER A 355 -16.16 -7.80 -8.39
C SER A 355 -15.89 -9.07 -7.57
N GLN A 356 -16.26 -9.06 -6.27
CA GLN A 356 -15.83 -10.07 -5.30
C GLN A 356 -16.64 -11.37 -5.39
N THR A 357 -17.95 -11.29 -5.64
CA THR A 357 -18.86 -12.45 -5.51
C THR A 357 -18.41 -13.66 -6.34
N LYS A 358 -17.83 -13.44 -7.53
CA LYS A 358 -17.31 -14.52 -8.39
C LYS A 358 -16.15 -15.31 -7.78
N PHE A 359 -15.40 -14.70 -6.86
CA PHE A 359 -14.31 -15.36 -6.16
C PHE A 359 -14.79 -16.05 -4.88
N TRP A 360 -16.02 -15.81 -4.44
CA TRP A 360 -16.56 -16.26 -3.16
C TRP A 360 -17.67 -17.33 -3.33
N PRO A 361 -17.41 -18.46 -4.03
CA PRO A 361 -18.46 -19.41 -4.37
C PRO A 361 -19.04 -20.17 -3.16
N GLU A 362 -18.27 -20.27 -2.06
CA GLU A 362 -18.71 -20.91 -0.81
C GLU A 362 -19.31 -19.90 0.19
N PHE A 363 -19.28 -18.59 -0.12
CA PHE A 363 -19.77 -17.55 0.79
C PHE A 363 -21.29 -17.38 0.68
N PRO A 364 -22.05 -17.57 1.76
CA PRO A 364 -23.51 -17.54 1.71
C PRO A 364 -24.04 -16.10 1.80
N VAL A 365 -23.88 -15.31 0.72
CA VAL A 365 -24.20 -13.87 0.67
C VAL A 365 -25.64 -13.56 1.13
N GLU A 366 -26.58 -14.48 0.94
CA GLU A 366 -27.99 -14.35 1.31
C GLU A 366 -28.22 -14.40 2.83
N GLN A 367 -27.24 -14.86 3.60
CA GLN A 367 -27.26 -14.83 5.07
C GLN A 367 -26.81 -13.48 5.64
N PHE A 368 -26.32 -12.57 4.80
CA PHE A 368 -25.77 -11.29 5.19
C PHE A 368 -26.71 -10.14 4.80
N GLY A 369 -26.57 -9.02 5.51
CA GLY A 369 -27.37 -7.83 5.26
C GLY A 369 -28.86 -8.08 5.52
N ASP A 370 -29.68 -7.69 4.54
CA ASP A 370 -31.11 -7.99 4.47
C ASP A 370 -31.44 -9.23 3.61
N GLY A 371 -30.40 -9.90 3.08
CA GLY A 371 -30.53 -11.03 2.17
C GLY A 371 -30.87 -10.67 0.71
N GLN A 372 -30.88 -9.39 0.33
CA GLN A 372 -31.13 -8.94 -1.05
C GLN A 372 -29.85 -8.71 -1.87
N VAL A 373 -28.70 -8.58 -1.20
CA VAL A 373 -27.40 -8.41 -1.89
C VAL A 373 -27.09 -9.63 -2.75
N ARG A 374 -26.68 -9.37 -4.00
CA ARG A 374 -26.24 -10.37 -5.00
C ARG A 374 -24.84 -10.08 -5.54
N GLY A 375 -24.43 -8.81 -5.59
CA GLY A 375 -23.11 -8.39 -6.06
C GLY A 375 -22.37 -7.58 -5.01
N ILE A 376 -21.04 -7.72 -4.99
CA ILE A 376 -20.15 -6.88 -4.18
C ILE A 376 -19.02 -6.37 -5.06
N ILE A 377 -18.87 -5.05 -5.17
CA ILE A 377 -17.73 -4.41 -5.82
C ILE A 377 -16.91 -3.71 -4.74
N SER A 378 -15.65 -4.11 -4.60
CA SER A 378 -14.68 -3.38 -3.77
C SER A 378 -13.88 -2.45 -4.67
N ALA A 379 -13.93 -1.16 -4.40
CA ALA A 379 -13.20 -0.12 -5.15
C ALA A 379 -12.26 0.64 -4.22
N ILE A 380 -11.11 1.07 -4.73
CA ILE A 380 -10.09 1.79 -3.98
C ILE A 380 -9.72 3.07 -4.75
N PRO A 381 -10.12 4.26 -4.26
CA PRO A 381 -9.47 5.52 -4.61
C PRO A 381 -8.10 5.63 -3.93
N SER A 382 -7.09 5.92 -4.75
CA SER A 382 -5.69 5.96 -4.34
C SER A 382 -5.08 7.36 -4.45
N ASN A 383 -5.80 8.28 -5.10
CA ASN A 383 -5.41 9.67 -5.17
C ASN A 383 -6.41 10.57 -4.43
N TRP A 384 -6.07 10.91 -3.19
CA TRP A 384 -6.90 11.72 -2.30
C TRP A 384 -6.61 13.23 -2.36
N GLY A 385 -5.63 13.65 -3.18
CA GLY A 385 -5.35 15.06 -3.48
C GLY A 385 -4.04 15.61 -2.95
N TYR A 386 -3.52 15.08 -1.83
CA TYR A 386 -2.38 15.68 -1.12
C TYR A 386 -1.26 14.69 -0.86
N PHE A 387 -0.04 15.20 -0.71
CA PHE A 387 1.14 14.45 -0.26
C PHE A 387 2.12 15.38 0.47
N ILE A 388 3.04 14.77 1.21
CA ILE A 388 4.19 15.45 1.79
C ILE A 388 5.43 14.89 1.12
N ASN A 389 6.28 15.76 0.60
CA ASN A 389 7.59 15.35 0.08
C ASN A 389 8.55 15.21 1.26
N PRO A 390 8.96 14.00 1.67
CA PRO A 390 9.84 13.83 2.81
C PRO A 390 11.25 14.38 2.56
N ASN A 391 11.65 14.61 1.32
CA ASN A 391 12.96 15.18 1.01
C ASN A 391 13.00 16.71 1.16
N THR A 392 11.86 17.39 1.02
CA THR A 392 11.78 18.86 1.13
C THR A 392 10.88 19.34 2.28
N ASP A 393 10.14 18.43 2.92
CA ASP A 393 9.10 18.68 3.93
C ASP A 393 7.95 19.58 3.43
N GLU A 394 7.82 19.73 2.10
CA GLU A 394 6.78 20.53 1.47
C GLU A 394 5.49 19.72 1.30
N VAL A 395 4.37 20.40 1.54
CA VAL A 395 3.03 19.87 1.30
C VAL A 395 2.64 20.23 -0.13
N GLY A 396 2.37 19.21 -0.94
CA GLY A 396 1.99 19.35 -2.34
C GLY A 396 0.59 18.84 -2.61
N ALA A 397 -0.02 19.38 -3.67
CA ALA A 397 -1.21 18.82 -4.29
C ALA A 397 -0.86 18.35 -5.70
N ILE A 398 -1.40 17.19 -6.11
CA ILE A 398 -1.26 16.70 -7.48
C ILE A 398 -2.36 17.36 -8.32
N ASN A 399 -2.03 17.88 -9.49
CA ASN A 399 -3.03 18.42 -10.41
C ASN A 399 -3.79 17.28 -11.11
N GLY A 400 -5.09 17.48 -11.36
CA GLY A 400 -5.96 16.44 -11.96
C GLY A 400 -6.64 15.48 -10.98
N THR A 401 -6.63 15.79 -9.67
CA THR A 401 -7.28 14.98 -8.62
C THR A 401 -8.71 15.38 -8.29
N LEU A 402 -9.26 16.34 -9.03
CA LEU A 402 -10.65 16.75 -8.87
C LEU A 402 -11.55 15.69 -9.48
N GLY A 403 -12.60 15.28 -8.76
CA GLY A 403 -13.59 14.36 -9.30
C GLY A 403 -14.26 14.86 -10.58
N LEU A 404 -14.81 13.94 -11.35
CA LEU A 404 -15.52 14.18 -12.60
C LEU A 404 -16.87 14.89 -12.38
N LYS A 405 -17.61 14.49 -11.34
CA LYS A 405 -18.91 15.07 -10.97
C LYS A 405 -18.76 16.03 -9.79
N ILE A 406 -17.94 15.65 -8.81
CA ILE A 406 -17.62 16.45 -7.63
C ILE A 406 -16.24 17.08 -7.85
N PRO A 407 -16.14 18.39 -8.13
CA PRO A 407 -14.87 19.06 -8.45
C PRO A 407 -14.03 19.35 -7.20
N LYS A 408 -13.87 18.33 -6.35
CA LYS A 408 -13.10 18.35 -5.10
C LYS A 408 -12.16 17.14 -5.05
N PRO A 409 -11.03 17.22 -4.34
CA PRO A 409 -10.27 16.05 -3.93
C PRO A 409 -11.01 15.21 -2.88
N ALA A 410 -10.81 13.89 -2.90
CA ALA A 410 -11.48 12.98 -1.97
C ALA A 410 -11.24 13.33 -0.48
N GLN A 411 -10.07 13.89 -0.13
CA GLN A 411 -9.74 14.26 1.27
C GLN A 411 -10.59 15.39 1.86
N ILE A 412 -11.33 16.13 1.02
CA ILE A 412 -12.24 17.19 1.46
C ILE A 412 -13.71 16.93 1.06
N CYS A 413 -14.01 15.72 0.59
CA CYS A 413 -15.36 15.28 0.29
C CYS A 413 -16.00 14.66 1.54
N ASN A 414 -17.30 14.87 1.76
CA ASN A 414 -18.04 14.08 2.74
C ASN A 414 -18.26 12.63 2.25
N PRO A 415 -18.65 11.69 3.12
CA PRO A 415 -18.82 10.28 2.74
C PRO A 415 -19.75 10.06 1.54
N GLU A 416 -20.86 10.79 1.46
CA GLU A 416 -21.81 10.73 0.34
C GLU A 416 -21.18 11.23 -0.96
N GLU A 417 -20.43 12.33 -0.93
CA GLU A 417 -19.69 12.86 -2.08
C GLU A 417 -18.65 11.85 -2.58
N ILE A 418 -17.91 11.20 -1.67
CA ILE A 418 -16.93 10.14 -2.02
C ILE A 418 -17.66 8.99 -2.71
N LYS A 419 -18.77 8.53 -2.12
CA LYS A 419 -19.61 7.47 -2.68
C LYS A 419 -20.12 7.83 -4.07
N GLU A 420 -20.66 9.03 -4.25
CA GLU A 420 -21.22 9.42 -5.55
C GLU A 420 -20.15 9.54 -6.62
N GLU A 421 -19.00 10.11 -6.28
CA GLU A 421 -17.93 10.35 -7.23
C GLU A 421 -17.23 9.05 -7.65
N VAL A 422 -16.91 8.15 -6.71
CA VAL A 422 -16.34 6.83 -7.06
C VAL A 422 -17.34 6.03 -7.91
N TRP A 423 -18.63 6.03 -7.55
CA TRP A 423 -19.66 5.34 -8.32
C TRP A 423 -19.80 5.90 -9.74
N GLU A 424 -19.76 7.23 -9.89
CA GLU A 424 -19.85 7.90 -11.19
C GLU A 424 -18.63 7.61 -12.08
N GLN A 425 -17.41 7.66 -11.53
CA GLN A 425 -16.20 7.26 -12.25
C GLN A 425 -16.29 5.80 -12.73
N MET A 426 -16.75 4.88 -11.86
CA MET A 426 -16.93 3.48 -12.26
C MET A 426 -17.97 3.31 -13.36
N LYS A 427 -19.17 3.92 -13.22
CA LYS A 427 -20.22 3.85 -14.25
C LYS A 427 -19.75 4.35 -15.62
N ARG A 428 -18.97 5.42 -15.64
CA ARG A 428 -18.50 6.03 -16.89
C ARG A 428 -17.43 5.19 -17.58
N SER A 429 -16.57 4.50 -16.83
CA SER A 429 -15.48 3.70 -17.41
C SER A 429 -15.86 2.24 -17.68
N LEU A 430 -16.79 1.67 -16.91
CA LEU A 430 -17.26 0.30 -17.09
C LEU A 430 -18.32 0.23 -18.19
N LYS A 431 -17.87 0.24 -19.45
CA LYS A 431 -18.73 0.15 -20.64
C LYS A 431 -18.50 -1.15 -21.41
N GLU A 432 -19.61 -1.77 -21.85
CA GLU A 432 -19.60 -2.87 -22.81
C GLU A 432 -20.46 -2.48 -24.02
N LYS A 433 -19.88 -2.51 -25.23
CA LYS A 433 -20.53 -2.08 -26.48
C LYS A 433 -21.11 -0.65 -26.35
N GLY A 434 -20.36 0.23 -25.70
CA GLY A 434 -20.74 1.62 -25.45
C GLY A 434 -21.84 1.84 -24.41
N LYS A 435 -22.33 0.78 -23.73
CA LYS A 435 -23.36 0.89 -22.68
C LYS A 435 -22.74 0.70 -21.29
N PRO A 436 -23.11 1.51 -20.28
CA PRO A 436 -22.69 1.29 -18.90
C PRO A 436 -23.10 -0.10 -18.39
N LEU A 437 -22.17 -0.81 -17.75
CA LEU A 437 -22.42 -2.09 -17.07
C LEU A 437 -23.12 -1.92 -15.73
N LEU A 438 -22.83 -0.80 -15.05
CA LEU A 438 -23.41 -0.40 -13.78
C LEU A 438 -24.54 0.61 -14.01
N LYS A 439 -25.63 0.45 -13.27
CA LYS A 439 -26.75 1.38 -13.23
C LYS A 439 -27.06 1.78 -11.79
N ASP A 440 -27.64 2.96 -11.60
CA ASP A 440 -27.99 3.44 -10.26
C ASP A 440 -29.01 2.52 -9.55
N GLU A 441 -29.88 1.84 -10.30
CA GLU A 441 -30.81 0.83 -9.78
C GLU A 441 -30.13 -0.45 -9.25
N ASP A 442 -28.89 -0.73 -9.68
CA ASP A 442 -28.13 -1.88 -9.19
C ASP A 442 -27.66 -1.65 -7.75
N LEU A 443 -27.50 -0.39 -7.32
CA LEU A 443 -26.94 -0.05 -6.02
C LEU A 443 -27.94 -0.29 -4.88
N HIS A 444 -27.62 -1.22 -3.99
CA HIS A 444 -28.38 -1.48 -2.76
C HIS A 444 -27.92 -0.60 -1.60
N SER A 445 -26.64 -0.70 -1.26
CA SER A 445 -26.00 0.04 -0.17
C SER A 445 -24.50 0.14 -0.40
N TRP A 446 -23.80 0.85 0.48
CA TRP A 446 -22.35 1.05 0.37
C TRP A 446 -21.72 1.10 1.77
N PHE A 447 -20.41 0.93 1.82
CA PHE A 447 -19.62 1.04 3.04
C PHE A 447 -18.26 1.66 2.71
N LEU A 448 -17.97 2.82 3.29
CA LEU A 448 -16.66 3.46 3.22
C LEU A 448 -15.83 3.01 4.42
N ASP A 449 -14.54 2.78 4.17
CA ASP A 449 -13.57 2.43 5.20
C ASP A 449 -13.63 3.39 6.42
N PRO A 450 -13.90 2.89 7.64
CA PRO A 450 -14.09 3.72 8.83
C PRO A 450 -12.79 4.34 9.35
N ASP A 451 -11.62 3.97 8.81
CA ASP A 451 -10.38 4.70 9.10
C ASP A 451 -10.41 6.11 8.47
N ILE A 452 -11.32 6.38 7.52
CA ILE A 452 -11.71 7.74 7.13
C ILE A 452 -12.76 8.27 8.09
N VAL A 453 -12.34 9.12 9.01
CA VAL A 453 -13.23 9.79 9.96
C VAL A 453 -13.61 11.15 9.38
N HIS A 454 -14.90 11.36 9.20
CA HIS A 454 -15.41 12.64 8.72
C HIS A 454 -15.39 13.69 9.86
N ASN A 455 -14.80 14.86 9.61
CA ASN A 455 -14.55 15.87 10.64
C ASN A 455 -15.78 16.73 10.98
N CYS A 456 -16.97 16.41 10.45
CA CYS A 456 -18.15 17.25 10.65
C CYS A 456 -18.75 17.11 12.05
N CYS A 457 -19.29 18.23 12.56
CA CYS A 457 -20.23 18.45 13.68
C CYS A 457 -20.09 17.60 14.95
N ASP A 458 -20.10 16.27 14.86
CA ASP A 458 -19.95 15.33 15.96
C ASP A 458 -18.62 15.48 16.68
N LEU A 459 -17.47 15.45 15.98
CA LEU A 459 -16.16 15.53 16.65
C LEU A 459 -15.93 16.89 17.33
N ALA A 460 -16.48 17.95 16.75
CA ALA A 460 -16.38 19.29 17.32
C ALA A 460 -17.29 19.49 18.55
N THR A 461 -18.37 18.71 18.67
CA THR A 461 -19.36 18.84 19.74
C THR A 461 -19.35 17.68 20.75
N ASN A 462 -18.58 16.62 20.48
CA ASN A 462 -18.46 15.43 21.31
C ASN A 462 -16.98 15.18 21.69
N PRO A 463 -16.54 15.71 22.86
CA PRO A 463 -15.17 15.54 23.34
C PRO A 463 -14.75 14.08 23.54
N GLU A 464 -15.68 13.19 23.92
CA GLU A 464 -15.38 11.77 24.13
C GLU A 464 -15.05 11.08 22.81
N LYS A 465 -15.82 11.35 21.76
CA LYS A 465 -15.58 10.82 20.41
C LYS A 465 -14.29 11.40 19.81
N LEU A 466 -13.99 12.67 20.06
CA LEU A 466 -12.71 13.27 19.66
C LEU A 466 -11.54 12.57 20.37
N ASP A 467 -11.64 12.33 21.68
CA ASP A 467 -10.59 11.64 22.43
C ASP A 467 -10.37 10.21 21.93
N GLU A 468 -11.44 9.48 21.62
CA GLU A 468 -11.39 8.15 21.00
C GLU A 468 -10.61 8.17 19.67
N VAL A 469 -10.94 9.10 18.77
CA VAL A 469 -10.25 9.25 17.47
C VAL A 469 -8.78 9.60 17.66
N LEU A 470 -8.47 10.54 18.56
CA LEU A 470 -7.09 10.92 18.84
C LEU A 470 -6.28 9.76 19.43
N ASN A 471 -6.84 9.01 20.37
CA ASN A 471 -6.19 7.86 20.98
C ASN A 471 -5.98 6.71 19.96
N GLY A 472 -6.90 6.54 19.00
CA GLY A 472 -6.78 5.56 17.94
C GLY A 472 -5.82 5.94 16.81
N ALA A 473 -5.58 7.24 16.59
CA ALA A 473 -4.86 7.72 15.40
C ALA A 473 -3.47 8.32 15.69
N LEU A 474 -3.23 8.84 16.90
CA LEU A 474 -2.04 9.63 17.23
C LEU A 474 -1.29 9.10 18.46
N PRO A 475 0.05 9.00 18.40
CA PRO A 475 0.93 9.03 19.57
C PRO A 475 0.71 10.30 20.41
N ASP A 476 1.02 10.23 21.70
CA ASP A 476 0.74 11.32 22.65
C ASP A 476 1.42 12.63 22.28
N PHE A 477 2.68 12.55 21.84
CA PHE A 477 3.42 13.72 21.36
C PHE A 477 2.65 14.49 20.27
N PHE A 478 2.07 13.78 19.29
CA PHE A 478 1.30 14.42 18.22
C PHE A 478 -0.10 14.82 18.69
N LYS A 479 -0.71 14.05 19.60
CA LYS A 479 -2.00 14.41 20.22
C LYS A 479 -1.90 15.73 20.98
N ASP A 480 -0.86 15.92 21.79
CA ASP A 480 -0.65 17.12 22.59
C ASP A 480 -0.42 18.35 21.69
N LEU A 481 0.42 18.19 20.66
CA LEU A 481 0.61 19.23 19.65
C LEU A 481 -0.71 19.59 18.94
N PHE A 482 -1.49 18.59 18.54
CA PHE A 482 -2.78 18.83 17.90
C PHE A 482 -3.74 19.60 18.82
N LEU A 483 -3.87 19.18 20.09
CA LEU A 483 -4.74 19.83 21.06
C LEU A 483 -4.29 21.28 21.30
N TRP A 484 -2.98 21.53 21.41
CA TRP A 484 -2.46 22.89 21.52
C TRP A 484 -2.86 23.76 20.32
N ILE A 485 -2.70 23.28 19.08
CA ILE A 485 -3.13 23.98 17.85
C ILE A 485 -4.65 24.21 17.87
N HIS A 486 -5.43 23.19 18.24
CA HIS A 486 -6.89 23.25 18.29
C HIS A 486 -7.39 24.31 19.27
N HIS A 487 -6.77 24.42 20.44
CA HIS A 487 -7.13 25.42 21.46
C HIS A 487 -6.78 26.87 21.09
N GLN A 488 -5.93 27.10 20.09
CA GLN A 488 -5.66 28.47 19.63
C GLN A 488 -6.88 29.11 18.99
N ASN A 489 -7.78 28.32 18.40
CA ASN A 489 -8.95 28.79 17.65
C ASN A 489 -8.61 29.86 16.58
N ARG A 490 -7.39 29.78 16.04
CA ARG A 490 -6.85 30.65 14.98
C ARG A 490 -5.76 29.92 14.22
N GLU A 491 -5.27 30.56 13.18
CA GLU A 491 -4.07 30.13 12.47
C GLU A 491 -2.81 30.41 13.31
N VAL A 492 -1.88 29.45 13.34
CA VAL A 492 -0.55 29.54 13.96
C VAL A 492 0.55 29.34 12.93
N ASN A 493 1.68 30.01 13.11
CA ASN A 493 2.83 29.84 12.24
C ASN A 493 3.86 28.86 12.85
N LEU A 494 4.88 28.51 12.06
CA LEU A 494 5.88 27.52 12.47
C LEU A 494 6.75 27.96 13.66
N GLU A 495 7.03 29.26 13.81
CA GLU A 495 7.81 29.79 14.93
C GLU A 495 7.07 29.56 16.25
N GLU A 496 5.76 29.81 16.27
CA GLU A 496 4.92 29.56 17.44
C GLU A 496 4.89 28.06 17.82
N ILE A 497 4.85 27.17 16.82
CA ILE A 497 4.92 25.72 17.06
C ILE A 497 6.29 25.32 17.61
N ALA A 498 7.37 25.88 17.05
CA ALA A 498 8.74 25.61 17.49
C ALA A 498 8.98 26.08 18.94
N GLU A 499 8.44 27.25 19.29
CA GLU A 499 8.44 27.78 20.66
C GLU A 499 7.66 26.88 21.62
N TYR A 500 6.46 26.44 21.24
CA TYR A 500 5.64 25.54 22.07
C TYR A 500 6.33 24.20 22.34
N LEU A 501 6.91 23.59 21.29
CA LEU A 501 7.61 22.32 21.37
C LEU A 501 9.03 22.43 21.97
N ASN A 502 9.56 23.66 22.10
CA ASN A 502 10.94 23.94 22.49
C ASN A 502 11.96 23.20 21.59
N VAL A 503 11.78 23.32 20.28
CA VAL A 503 12.61 22.70 19.24
C VAL A 503 12.92 23.70 18.13
N ASP A 504 13.80 23.33 17.20
CA ASP A 504 14.01 24.12 15.99
C ASP A 504 12.83 24.00 15.00
N GLN A 505 12.78 24.92 14.03
CA GLN A 505 11.72 24.94 13.02
C GLN A 505 11.68 23.67 12.13
N SER A 506 12.81 22.97 11.96
CA SER A 506 12.86 21.73 11.17
C SER A 506 12.11 20.60 11.89
N GLN A 507 12.39 20.43 13.19
CA GLN A 507 11.69 19.45 14.03
C GLN A 507 10.20 19.82 14.19
N ALA A 508 9.89 21.11 14.38
CA ALA A 508 8.52 21.60 14.41
C ALA A 508 7.77 21.28 13.10
N ARG A 509 8.44 21.41 11.95
CA ARG A 509 7.86 21.12 10.64
C ARG A 509 7.53 19.64 10.51
N LEU A 510 8.43 18.74 10.88
CA LEU A 510 8.18 17.30 10.86
C LEU A 510 6.98 16.93 11.74
N ALA A 511 6.89 17.53 12.94
CA ALA A 511 5.82 17.25 13.88
C ALA A 511 4.45 17.70 13.35
N VAL A 512 4.33 18.93 12.83
CA VAL A 512 3.06 19.39 12.26
C VAL A 512 2.73 18.67 10.95
N ASN A 513 3.73 18.29 10.15
CA ASN A 513 3.52 17.52 8.93
C ASN A 513 2.94 16.12 9.22
N ALA A 514 3.28 15.48 10.34
CA ALA A 514 2.62 14.23 10.75
C ALA A 514 1.10 14.41 10.98
N LEU A 515 0.70 15.56 11.53
CA LEU A 515 -0.73 15.92 11.70
C LEU A 515 -1.41 16.26 10.37
N VAL A 516 -0.70 16.96 9.48
CA VAL A 516 -1.19 17.27 8.11
C VAL A 516 -1.38 15.99 7.32
N ALA A 517 -0.44 15.04 7.38
CA ALA A 517 -0.50 13.76 6.70
C ALA A 517 -1.73 12.94 7.10
N LYS A 518 -2.19 13.02 8.36
CA LYS A 518 -3.43 12.40 8.83
C LYS A 518 -4.67 13.28 8.70
N GLY A 519 -4.54 14.52 8.21
CA GLY A 519 -5.66 15.43 7.95
C GLY A 519 -6.20 16.19 9.16
N PHE A 520 -5.55 16.13 10.32
CA PHE A 520 -5.96 16.85 11.53
C PHE A 520 -5.73 18.36 11.44
N VAL A 521 -4.69 18.77 10.71
CA VAL A 521 -4.23 20.17 10.59
C VAL A 521 -4.11 20.54 9.10
N GLY A 522 -4.51 21.76 8.74
CA GLY A 522 -4.25 22.41 7.43
C GLY A 522 -3.16 23.48 7.57
N PRO A 523 -2.60 24.09 6.49
CA PRO A 523 -3.32 24.48 5.29
C PRO A 523 -3.19 23.41 4.23
N ILE A 524 -4.27 23.24 3.49
CA ILE A 524 -4.32 22.30 2.38
C ILE A 524 -4.30 23.15 1.10
N PRO A 525 -3.20 23.16 0.31
CA PRO A 525 -3.21 23.82 -0.98
C PRO A 525 -4.32 23.18 -1.83
N LEU A 526 -5.20 23.94 -2.48
CA LEU A 526 -6.22 23.33 -3.36
C LEU A 526 -5.60 23.05 -4.74
N PRO A 527 -5.86 21.88 -5.37
CA PRO A 527 -5.45 21.66 -6.75
C PRO A 527 -6.09 22.69 -7.68
N VAL A 528 -5.41 23.06 -8.75
CA VAL A 528 -5.93 24.02 -9.74
C VAL A 528 -6.80 23.28 -10.77
N PRO A 529 -7.98 23.81 -11.17
CA PRO A 529 -8.80 23.20 -12.23
C PRO A 529 -8.07 23.06 -13.57
N ASN A 530 -8.32 21.96 -14.30
CA ASN A 530 -7.67 21.63 -15.58
C ASN A 530 -7.76 22.75 -16.64
N GLU A 531 -8.87 23.50 -16.71
CA GLU A 531 -9.02 24.61 -17.67
C GLU A 531 -8.04 25.76 -17.43
N LYS A 532 -7.63 25.99 -16.18
CA LYS A 532 -6.65 27.05 -15.84
C LYS A 532 -5.21 26.63 -16.12
N LEU A 533 -4.91 25.33 -16.12
CA LEU A 533 -3.59 24.81 -16.45
C LEU A 533 -3.18 25.11 -17.91
N HIS A 534 -4.14 25.21 -18.83
CA HIS A 534 -3.86 25.55 -20.24
C HIS A 534 -3.44 27.01 -20.47
N LEU A 535 -3.69 27.91 -19.51
CA LEU A 535 -3.42 29.36 -19.66
C LEU A 535 -2.03 29.78 -19.16
N GLU A 536 -1.38 29.00 -18.31
CA GLU A 536 -0.11 29.37 -17.66
C GLU A 536 1.05 28.47 -18.14
N SER A 537 1.71 28.83 -19.24
CA SER A 537 2.74 28.01 -19.90
C SER A 537 4.06 27.91 -19.11
N SER A 538 4.26 26.83 -18.33
CA SER A 538 5.57 26.39 -17.80
C SER A 538 5.58 24.89 -17.43
N PRO A 539 6.59 24.06 -17.78
CA PRO A 539 6.44 22.58 -17.79
C PRO A 539 6.62 21.85 -16.45
N LEU A 540 7.28 22.45 -15.45
CA LEU A 540 7.53 21.80 -14.14
C LEU A 540 6.58 22.29 -13.04
N SER A 541 6.25 23.59 -13.03
CA SER A 541 5.31 24.21 -12.08
C SER A 541 3.84 23.82 -12.32
N GLN A 542 3.50 23.21 -13.46
CA GLN A 542 2.16 22.70 -13.75
C GLN A 542 1.89 21.31 -13.17
N ARG A 543 2.90 20.55 -12.71
CA ARG A 543 2.70 19.19 -12.17
C ARG A 543 2.17 19.20 -10.73
N PHE A 544 2.61 20.20 -9.96
CA PHE A 544 2.32 20.31 -8.54
C PHE A 544 1.96 21.76 -8.22
N HIS A 545 0.91 21.94 -7.41
CA HIS A 545 0.76 23.20 -6.70
C HIS A 545 1.49 23.06 -5.37
N GLU A 546 2.80 23.32 -5.40
CA GLU A 546 3.65 23.36 -4.22
C GLU A 546 3.60 24.77 -3.63
N ARG A 547 3.25 24.87 -2.34
CA ARG A 547 3.60 26.09 -1.60
C ARG A 547 5.07 25.97 -1.23
N LEU A 548 5.92 26.65 -2.00
CA LEU A 548 7.35 26.75 -1.75
C LEU A 548 7.59 27.09 -0.28
N GLY A 549 8.52 26.39 0.39
CA GLY A 549 8.83 26.56 1.81
C GLY A 549 9.23 27.96 2.30
N ARG A 550 9.20 28.98 1.44
CA ARG A 550 9.36 30.41 1.78
C ARG A 550 8.05 31.13 2.11
N GLU A 551 6.88 30.56 1.79
CA GLU A 551 5.61 31.11 2.26
C GLU A 551 5.43 30.76 3.74
N ARG A 552 5.02 31.75 4.55
CA ARG A 552 4.69 31.53 5.97
C ARG A 552 3.41 30.69 6.02
N LEU A 553 3.56 29.36 6.00
CA LEU A 553 2.44 28.42 6.13
C LEU A 553 1.76 28.65 7.49
N LEU A 554 0.45 28.81 7.44
CA LEU A 554 -0.42 29.04 8.59
C LEU A 554 -1.23 27.79 8.87
N TYR A 555 -1.07 27.26 10.07
CA TYR A 555 -1.62 26.00 10.51
C TYR A 555 -2.87 26.19 11.35
N LYS A 556 -3.91 25.39 11.12
CA LYS A 556 -5.13 25.37 11.95
C LYS A 556 -5.73 23.98 12.04
N SER A 557 -6.43 23.74 13.15
CA SER A 557 -7.24 22.53 13.32
C SER A 557 -8.31 22.44 12.24
N ARG A 558 -8.54 21.23 11.72
CA ARG A 558 -9.59 20.92 10.75
C ARG A 558 -10.81 20.22 11.36
N ILE A 559 -10.82 20.06 12.69
CA ILE A 559 -12.00 19.53 13.40
C ILE A 559 -13.12 20.55 13.34
N GLY A 560 -14.33 20.11 12.97
CA GLY A 560 -15.51 20.96 12.80
C GLY A 560 -15.67 21.52 11.39
N ASP A 561 -14.69 21.35 10.48
CA ASP A 561 -14.85 21.68 9.07
C ASP A 561 -15.63 20.56 8.36
N PRO A 562 -16.82 20.83 7.80
CA PRO A 562 -17.62 19.83 7.09
C PRO A 562 -16.98 19.35 5.77
N ASN A 563 -15.94 20.02 5.27
CA ASN A 563 -15.16 19.59 4.11
C ASN A 563 -13.80 19.03 4.54
N ALA A 564 -13.71 18.40 5.71
CA ALA A 564 -12.47 17.79 6.16
C ALA A 564 -12.67 16.34 6.60
N ASN A 565 -11.71 15.51 6.22
CA ASN A 565 -11.56 14.17 6.74
C ASN A 565 -10.24 14.05 7.49
N VAL A 566 -10.19 13.06 8.38
CA VAL A 566 -8.98 12.51 9.01
C VAL A 566 -8.83 11.06 8.57
N ASN A 567 -7.58 10.61 8.43
CA ASN A 567 -7.26 9.20 8.16
C ASN A 567 -6.46 8.62 9.33
N GLY A 568 -7.04 7.63 10.00
CA GLY A 568 -6.41 6.94 11.11
C GLY A 568 -5.25 6.03 10.67
N GLU A 569 -5.34 5.47 9.46
CA GLU A 569 -4.41 4.44 8.96
C GLU A 569 -3.90 4.77 7.55
N PRO A 570 -3.15 5.87 7.34
CA PRO A 570 -2.52 6.12 6.05
C PRO A 570 -1.45 5.04 5.75
N LEU A 571 -1.06 4.89 4.48
CA LEU A 571 -0.05 3.91 4.07
C LEU A 571 1.30 4.56 3.85
N LEU A 572 2.38 3.88 4.25
CA LEU A 572 3.74 4.24 3.86
C LEU A 572 3.87 4.19 2.33
N VAL A 573 4.46 5.24 1.75
CA VAL A 573 4.73 5.32 0.31
C VAL A 573 6.23 5.39 0.03
N ASN A 574 6.64 4.67 -1.02
CA ASN A 574 8.01 4.66 -1.53
C ASN A 574 8.25 5.83 -2.47
N LEU A 575 8.56 6.98 -1.88
CA LEU A 575 8.91 8.18 -2.64
C LEU A 575 10.37 8.13 -3.08
N VAL A 576 10.71 8.93 -4.10
CA VAL A 576 12.08 9.04 -4.61
C VAL A 576 13.08 9.25 -3.46
N ASN A 577 14.15 8.45 -3.47
CA ASN A 577 15.27 8.54 -2.53
C ASN A 577 14.89 8.36 -1.04
N THR A 578 13.83 7.61 -0.73
CA THR A 578 13.43 7.31 0.66
C THR A 578 14.04 6.03 1.21
N TRP A 579 14.63 5.16 0.38
CA TRP A 579 15.29 3.93 0.85
C TRP A 579 16.41 4.18 1.89
N VAL A 580 17.12 5.30 1.76
CA VAL A 580 18.20 5.67 2.69
C VAL A 580 17.69 5.96 4.11
N LEU A 581 16.42 6.32 4.26
CA LEU A 581 15.78 6.60 5.54
C LEU A 581 15.34 5.32 6.27
N ARG A 582 15.23 4.20 5.54
CA ARG A 582 14.71 2.94 6.07
C ARG A 582 15.78 2.21 6.89
N PRO A 583 15.47 1.73 8.10
CA PRO A 583 16.37 0.93 8.92
C PRO A 583 16.38 -0.54 8.49
N GLU A 584 17.36 -1.28 9.00
CA GLU A 584 17.35 -2.74 9.00
C GLU A 584 16.39 -3.28 10.10
N ALA A 585 16.12 -4.59 10.10
CA ALA A 585 15.28 -5.21 11.13
C ALA A 585 15.96 -5.28 12.51
N HIS A 586 17.30 -5.29 12.54
CA HIS A 586 18.08 -5.20 13.77
C HIS A 586 18.42 -3.73 14.04
N THR A 587 18.50 -3.37 15.32
CA THR A 587 18.93 -2.05 15.76
C THR A 587 20.25 -2.15 16.52
N LYS A 588 20.89 -1.01 16.79
CA LYS A 588 22.04 -0.96 17.69
C LYS A 588 21.66 -1.15 19.17
N ILE A 589 20.37 -1.12 19.50
CA ILE A 589 19.84 -1.42 20.83
C ILE A 589 19.63 -2.95 20.91
N PRO A 590 20.42 -3.69 21.71
CA PRO A 590 20.57 -5.15 21.55
C PRO A 590 19.28 -5.97 21.68
N ASN A 591 18.31 -5.49 22.46
CA ASN A 591 17.03 -6.17 22.71
C ASN A 591 15.83 -5.53 21.99
N PHE A 592 16.07 -4.68 20.99
CA PHE A 592 15.02 -3.98 20.23
C PHE A 592 15.14 -4.24 18.73
N PHE A 593 14.06 -4.71 18.13
CA PHE A 593 13.99 -5.12 16.73
C PHE A 593 12.78 -4.50 16.02
N LEU A 594 12.85 -4.39 14.69
CA LEU A 594 11.84 -3.75 13.86
C LEU A 594 11.24 -4.76 12.89
N ALA A 595 9.91 -4.79 12.78
CA ALA A 595 9.18 -5.75 11.93
C ALA A 595 7.98 -5.09 11.24
N SER A 596 8.23 -4.03 10.48
CA SER A 596 7.20 -3.25 9.77
C SER A 596 7.57 -2.94 8.32
N ASP A 597 6.67 -2.28 7.59
CA ASP A 597 6.81 -1.94 6.17
C ASP A 597 7.92 -0.93 5.85
N TYR A 598 8.35 -0.14 6.83
CA TYR A 598 9.51 0.75 6.71
C TYR A 598 10.86 0.04 6.84
N VAL A 599 10.89 -1.25 7.19
CA VAL A 599 12.12 -2.04 7.29
C VAL A 599 12.61 -2.39 5.88
N ARG A 600 13.93 -2.33 5.67
CA ARG A 600 14.56 -2.76 4.41
C ARG A 600 14.28 -4.23 4.14
N THR A 601 13.59 -4.47 3.04
CA THR A 601 13.21 -5.79 2.55
C THR A 601 13.50 -5.89 1.05
N ASN A 602 13.49 -7.10 0.51
CA ASN A 602 13.68 -7.34 -0.92
C ASN A 602 12.51 -6.77 -1.73
N THR A 603 11.29 -6.87 -1.19
CA THR A 603 10.08 -6.34 -1.83
C THR A 603 10.07 -4.81 -1.81
N ASP A 604 10.59 -4.19 -0.74
CA ASP A 604 10.73 -2.74 -0.61
C ASP A 604 9.42 -1.97 -0.87
N LEU A 605 8.31 -2.45 -0.29
CA LEU A 605 6.99 -1.90 -0.55
C LEU A 605 6.05 -2.20 0.60
N ALA A 606 5.14 -1.25 0.91
CA ALA A 606 4.08 -1.41 1.91
C ALA A 606 3.08 -2.52 1.49
N THR A 607 3.41 -3.75 1.86
CA THR A 607 2.69 -4.96 1.48
C THR A 607 2.72 -6.00 2.59
N MET A 608 1.78 -6.94 2.53
CA MET A 608 1.75 -8.09 3.42
C MET A 608 3.00 -8.98 3.24
N GLU A 609 3.57 -9.04 2.04
CA GLU A 609 4.81 -9.74 1.75
C GLU A 609 6.02 -9.07 2.42
N GLY A 610 6.19 -7.75 2.24
CA GLY A 610 7.23 -6.97 2.90
C GLY A 610 7.13 -7.04 4.42
N ALA A 611 5.93 -6.91 4.99
CA ALA A 611 5.72 -7.06 6.43
C ALA A 611 6.08 -8.46 6.96
N ASN A 612 5.80 -9.52 6.19
CA ASN A 612 6.17 -10.88 6.57
C ASN A 612 7.68 -11.12 6.46
N GLU A 613 8.33 -10.59 5.43
CA GLU A 613 9.78 -10.60 5.28
C GLU A 613 10.47 -9.84 6.43
N ALA A 614 10.03 -8.62 6.75
CA ALA A 614 10.57 -7.81 7.84
C ALA A 614 10.48 -8.56 9.19
N ALA A 615 9.35 -9.20 9.47
CA ALA A 615 9.19 -10.04 10.65
C ALA A 615 10.18 -11.20 10.69
N ARG A 616 10.37 -11.93 9.58
CA ARG A 616 11.33 -13.04 9.51
C ARG A 616 12.78 -12.57 9.69
N ARG A 617 13.13 -11.39 9.15
CA ARG A 617 14.42 -10.75 9.37
C ARG A 617 14.63 -10.39 10.85
N ALA A 618 13.61 -9.84 11.51
CA ALA A 618 13.66 -9.55 12.94
C ALA A 618 13.87 -10.82 13.77
N VAL A 619 13.12 -11.90 13.48
CA VAL A 619 13.30 -13.19 14.17
C VAL A 619 14.69 -13.79 13.94
N ASN A 620 15.23 -13.70 12.72
CA ASN A 620 16.60 -14.15 12.45
C ASN A 620 17.62 -13.35 13.27
N ALA A 621 17.46 -12.04 13.36
CA ALA A 621 18.31 -11.19 14.18
C ALA A 621 18.20 -11.51 15.68
N ILE A 622 17.03 -11.90 16.16
CA ILE A 622 16.83 -12.37 17.55
C ILE A 622 17.56 -13.71 17.78
N ILE A 623 17.45 -14.65 16.84
CA ILE A 623 18.17 -15.93 16.90
C ILE A 623 19.68 -15.69 17.02
N ASP A 624 20.22 -14.76 16.23
CA ASP A 624 21.63 -14.37 16.27
C ASP A 624 22.02 -13.72 17.60
N ALA A 625 21.27 -12.69 18.01
CA ALA A 625 21.57 -11.89 19.19
C ALA A 625 21.55 -12.73 20.48
N TYR A 626 20.64 -13.70 20.57
CA TYR A 626 20.47 -14.56 21.75
C TYR A 626 21.06 -15.97 21.57
N GLN A 627 21.75 -16.22 20.45
CA GLN A 627 22.39 -17.50 20.12
C GLN A 627 21.46 -18.71 20.28
N VAL A 628 20.20 -18.54 19.88
CA VAL A 628 19.15 -19.57 20.05
C VAL A 628 19.41 -20.69 19.06
N LYS A 629 19.39 -21.94 19.53
CA LYS A 629 19.54 -23.13 18.68
C LYS A 629 18.24 -23.46 17.93
N ALA A 630 17.84 -22.58 17.02
CA ALA A 630 16.66 -22.72 16.17
C ALA A 630 17.01 -22.47 14.70
N PRO A 631 16.30 -23.09 13.74
CA PRO A 631 16.53 -22.82 12.32
C PRO A 631 16.11 -21.40 11.96
N TYR A 632 16.89 -20.71 11.12
CA TYR A 632 16.50 -19.41 10.59
C TYR A 632 15.17 -19.46 9.83
N CYS A 633 14.42 -18.38 9.91
CA CYS A 633 13.35 -18.08 8.99
C CYS A 633 13.92 -17.97 7.57
N LYS A 634 13.25 -18.62 6.63
CA LYS A 634 13.62 -18.53 5.22
C LYS A 634 13.27 -17.13 4.68
N ILE A 635 14.22 -16.52 3.97
CA ILE A 635 14.04 -15.26 3.23
C ILE A 635 14.19 -15.58 1.75
N TRP A 636 13.31 -15.01 0.92
CA TRP A 636 13.36 -15.16 -0.53
C TRP A 636 13.68 -13.82 -1.19
N GLU A 637 14.64 -13.82 -2.10
CA GLU A 637 14.93 -12.65 -2.94
C GLU A 637 13.90 -12.51 -4.07
N LEU A 638 13.87 -11.36 -4.74
CA LEU A 638 13.09 -11.21 -5.98
C LEU A 638 13.70 -12.07 -7.10
N LYS A 639 12.86 -12.60 -8.01
CA LYS A 639 13.34 -13.44 -9.12
C LYS A 639 14.07 -12.56 -10.14
N GLU A 640 15.27 -12.99 -10.52
CA GLU A 640 16.08 -12.34 -11.56
C GLU A 640 16.43 -13.37 -12.65
N PRO A 641 16.02 -13.18 -13.92
CA PRO A 641 16.29 -14.16 -14.96
C PRO A 641 17.80 -14.37 -15.16
N ILE A 642 18.26 -15.62 -15.03
CA ILE A 642 19.70 -15.93 -15.10
C ILE A 642 20.31 -15.61 -16.47
N VAL A 643 19.50 -15.63 -17.54
CA VAL A 643 19.89 -15.17 -18.89
C VAL A 643 20.57 -13.81 -18.87
N PHE A 644 20.10 -12.88 -18.03
CA PHE A 644 20.59 -11.51 -18.00
C PHE A 644 21.73 -11.31 -16.98
N ALA A 645 22.20 -12.37 -16.30
CA ALA A 645 23.25 -12.28 -15.29
C ALA A 645 24.55 -11.68 -15.85
N VAL A 646 24.99 -12.10 -17.04
CA VAL A 646 26.20 -11.56 -17.71
C VAL A 646 26.02 -10.08 -18.05
N ARG A 647 24.81 -9.68 -18.45
CA ARG A 647 24.49 -8.27 -18.76
C ARG A 647 24.50 -7.41 -17.50
N ARG A 648 23.91 -7.88 -16.41
CA ARG A 648 23.97 -7.21 -15.09
C ARG A 648 25.40 -7.11 -14.58
N TRP A 649 26.22 -8.16 -14.74
CA TRP A 649 27.64 -8.11 -14.38
C TRP A 649 28.41 -7.09 -15.23
N SER A 650 28.16 -7.05 -16.53
CA SER A 650 28.75 -6.03 -17.41
C SER A 650 28.32 -4.62 -17.00
N ASP A 651 27.05 -4.42 -16.66
CA ASP A 651 26.54 -3.14 -16.16
C ASP A 651 27.17 -2.75 -14.82
N TYR A 652 27.36 -3.69 -13.90
CA TYR A 652 28.06 -3.47 -12.64
C TYR A 652 29.49 -2.92 -12.85
N LEU A 653 30.25 -3.50 -13.79
CA LEU A 653 31.57 -2.99 -14.13
C LEU A 653 31.53 -1.58 -14.72
N ARG A 654 30.47 -1.24 -15.48
CA ARG A 654 30.27 0.11 -16.01
C ARG A 654 29.90 1.08 -14.90
N TYR A 655 28.97 0.70 -14.03
CA TYR A 655 28.53 1.49 -12.88
C TYR A 655 29.72 1.83 -11.97
N LYS A 656 30.58 0.85 -11.65
CA LYS A 656 31.83 1.08 -10.90
C LYS A 656 32.79 2.07 -11.55
N ARG A 657 32.73 2.26 -12.86
CA ARG A 657 33.54 3.22 -13.62
C ARG A 657 32.84 4.57 -13.83
N GLY A 658 31.67 4.78 -13.22
CA GLY A 658 30.85 5.99 -13.44
C GLY A 658 30.27 6.10 -14.85
N LEU A 659 30.24 4.99 -15.60
CA LEU A 659 29.70 4.98 -16.97
C LEU A 659 28.18 4.73 -16.95
N PRO A 660 27.42 5.34 -17.86
CA PRO A 660 25.98 5.09 -17.97
C PRO A 660 25.72 3.64 -18.37
N TRP A 661 24.50 3.16 -18.10
CA TRP A 661 24.01 1.91 -18.68
C TRP A 661 24.13 1.95 -20.21
N ASN A 662 24.42 0.81 -20.85
CA ASN A 662 24.56 0.73 -22.30
C ASN A 662 23.52 -0.22 -22.90
N GLY A 663 22.57 0.39 -23.62
CA GLY A 663 21.42 -0.27 -24.21
C GLY A 663 21.57 -0.80 -25.62
N LYS A 664 22.78 -0.84 -26.19
CA LYS A 664 22.93 -1.47 -27.51
C LYS A 664 22.63 -2.98 -27.39
N VAL A 665 21.45 -3.37 -27.87
CA VAL A 665 21.06 -4.75 -28.21
C VAL A 665 21.86 -5.20 -29.43
N SER A 666 23.19 -5.18 -29.33
CA SER A 666 24.04 -5.93 -30.26
C SER A 666 24.82 -6.89 -29.42
N PRO A 667 24.26 -8.09 -29.35
CA PRO A 667 24.93 -9.18 -29.99
C PRO A 667 23.91 -10.10 -30.67
N TRP A 668 24.24 -10.49 -31.89
CA TRP A 668 23.53 -11.48 -32.71
C TRP A 668 23.00 -12.70 -31.93
N TYR A 669 23.62 -13.08 -30.80
CA TYR A 669 23.16 -14.17 -29.94
C TYR A 669 21.80 -13.94 -29.28
N LEU A 670 21.38 -12.71 -28.95
CA LEU A 670 20.03 -12.46 -28.35
C LEU A 670 18.89 -12.70 -29.36
N ARG A 671 19.16 -12.51 -30.66
CA ARG A 671 18.21 -12.86 -31.74
C ARG A 671 18.07 -14.39 -31.91
N LEU A 672 19.08 -15.15 -31.52
CA LEU A 672 19.03 -16.62 -31.44
C LEU A 672 18.51 -17.12 -30.08
N PHE A 673 18.52 -16.27 -29.06
CA PHE A 673 18.23 -16.65 -27.67
C PHE A 673 16.75 -16.85 -27.37
N PHE A 674 15.85 -16.03 -27.94
CA PHE A 674 14.40 -16.24 -27.82
C PHE A 674 13.94 -17.56 -28.47
N PRO A 675 14.38 -17.90 -29.70
CA PRO A 675 14.19 -19.23 -30.27
C PRO A 675 14.79 -20.35 -29.39
N PHE A 676 15.96 -20.12 -28.79
CA PHE A 676 16.64 -21.12 -27.97
C PHE A 676 15.95 -21.36 -26.62
N ILE A 677 15.41 -20.34 -25.95
CA ILE A 677 14.57 -20.51 -24.76
C ILE A 677 13.28 -21.24 -25.12
N ALA A 678 12.62 -20.84 -26.20
CA ALA A 678 11.40 -21.50 -26.66
C ALA A 678 11.66 -22.98 -26.99
N LEU A 679 12.79 -23.28 -27.65
CA LEU A 679 13.23 -24.63 -27.97
C LEU A 679 13.65 -25.42 -26.71
N TRP A 680 14.39 -24.80 -25.78
CA TRP A 680 14.79 -25.41 -24.51
C TRP A 680 13.59 -25.75 -23.64
N GLN A 681 12.57 -24.89 -23.60
CA GLN A 681 11.34 -25.17 -22.87
C GLN A 681 10.45 -26.21 -23.55
N LEU A 682 10.42 -26.26 -24.88
CA LEU A 682 9.79 -27.35 -25.63
C LEU A 682 10.49 -28.70 -25.37
N ILE A 683 11.82 -28.71 -25.29
CA ILE A 683 12.62 -29.89 -24.97
C ILE A 683 12.38 -30.34 -23.52
N ASN A 684 12.39 -29.41 -22.55
CA ASN A 684 12.11 -29.76 -21.15
C ASN A 684 10.71 -30.34 -20.94
N ARG A 685 9.70 -29.84 -21.69
CA ARG A 685 8.34 -30.43 -21.71
C ARG A 685 8.25 -31.83 -22.33
N TRP A 686 9.26 -32.25 -23.07
CA TRP A 686 9.31 -33.56 -23.71
C TRP A 686 10.02 -34.62 -22.83
N PHE A 687 10.81 -34.15 -21.86
CA PHE A 687 11.58 -34.98 -20.93
C PHE A 687 11.03 -34.98 -19.48
N SER A 688 9.93 -34.27 -19.23
CA SER A 688 9.12 -34.34 -18.01
C SER A 688 7.71 -34.75 -18.35
#